data_AF-A0A7X3FFW1-F1
#
_entry.id   AF-A0A7X3FFW1-F1
#
_cell.length_a   1.000
_cell.length_b   1.000
_cell.length_c   1.000
_cell.angle_alpha   90.00
_cell.angle_beta   90.00
_cell.angle_gamma   90.00
#
_symmetry.space_group_name_H-M   'P 1'
#
loop_
_entity.id
_entity.type
_entity.pdbx_description
1 polymer ?
#
loop_
_entity_poly.entity_id
_entity_poly.type
_entity_poly.pdbx_seq_one_letter_code
_entity_poly.pdbx_strand_id
1 'polypeptide(L)'
;MEGHIAWDIRKINIHINSLLFADRHKNQNIQFPIDKVATLTADVEYFDPLQGGSLRSIDVLDVPEDRKKFDLQNKLFNFSYKAQYVIPPEQPPRRSPDGDLVIRYYNQWKITYKAKVYGYPQMELVAYFDDDSGGSPPTTTDCDIRIGVPARGTVNSGGVMDPAASAVLLADRRGAEAFNVRQGIPTSESLYANVFGMSYLFQNKFANMTGEVTYKVNVRQTYVIFVPPAPGGPAPPPIRIPVERMMTVKRPYSYWQIDNLEVYRLQQATLRNYALGGYGGAITLQPNGYDVPTLQSDNKDSVEQHVRAASCRNVNLPDASGPVPSHVEQIFQSAAESVVGTNLVNNDLVIFNKTTIMDNKPQNAAAPAPISIPNPNPISPDALYGSGYIVNKSLMNQANQPTTGQINYNLLPGNIKGGADKEFGISGINPVTVHTPVVMYASVSDDREHNQKTTPAYDRSALILDRPFTVTLPTTGQHRDLPGYGNRDYAKYIRFKQVWFPFDVYDAAMKFIPQQTWVDIPAGQLTATFFMPVWVDEGFYDVMFRSIAENAPGSFTTERDANFNLLNHAATDIIPVDVIGRVYDFKITDIADYNWETVFRTGKGSSVPTGTKYWTGNQGIDGQPRSTGYPFTLPIHPGSHTEKGYQNIAVKTGYHFKFDLKTKGNMFDLRDGVRITPTITFVSKDGSLRQPIDLYYHAQGRPFIRIGSREDQEQRFVILNERLRNVTKQEIEQTAGYIYDHDSSAQKGGLSRAGFIAEYLKKAGQSTRVGKYDWMMLPYTLRTLIGSTQNIPQGVNKARVLASDQKWYGEYSLPSAVYAVPAGTNLAEYGRKHTLDDRSSIFLRNGYIIVNFNIETIRNADVNQPHLQYINGPLNNQWRMEGFQSRIQDRQGNLFQLMDGDVVFYHGDRSSYDDFRSSGTH
;
A
#
# COMPACT_ATOMS: atom_id res chain seq x y z
N MET A 1 8.77 44.90 78.47
CA MET A 1 7.52 44.51 77.80
C MET A 1 7.78 44.62 76.31
N GLU A 2 8.25 43.52 75.71
CA GLU A 2 8.37 43.42 74.25
C GLU A 2 7.12 42.70 73.75
N GLY A 3 6.15 43.48 73.27
CA GLY A 3 5.02 42.95 72.53
C GLY A 3 5.45 42.79 71.08
N HIS A 4 5.59 41.56 70.61
CA HIS A 4 5.73 41.29 69.19
C HIS A 4 4.34 41.36 68.54
N ILE A 5 4.14 42.33 67.64
CA ILE A 5 2.98 42.39 66.75
C ILE A 5 3.35 41.55 65.51
N ALA A 6 2.75 40.37 65.38
CA ALA A 6 2.81 39.57 64.16
C ALA A 6 1.82 40.15 63.12
N TRP A 7 2.27 40.31 61.88
CA TRP A 7 1.41 40.68 60.75
C TRP A 7 1.27 39.47 59.84
N ASP A 8 0.03 39.06 59.57
CA ASP A 8 -0.27 37.90 58.74
C ASP A 8 -0.80 38.40 57.37
N ILE A 9 0.07 38.43 56.35
CA ILE A 9 -0.35 38.68 54.97
C ILE A 9 -0.43 37.33 54.28
N ARG A 10 -1.66 36.84 54.06
CA ARG A 10 -1.87 35.51 53.51
C ARG A 10 -1.95 35.47 51.98
N LYS A 11 -2.21 36.58 51.28
CA LYS A 11 -2.43 36.57 49.81
C LYS A 11 -2.15 37.92 49.13
N ILE A 12 -1.40 37.90 48.02
CA ILE A 12 -1.28 39.02 47.06
C ILE A 12 -1.51 38.44 45.66
N ASN A 13 -2.53 38.93 44.94
CA ASN A 13 -2.81 38.48 43.57
C ASN A 13 -2.28 39.51 42.56
N ILE A 14 -1.53 39.08 41.55
CA ILE A 14 -1.01 39.93 40.46
C ILE A 14 -1.65 39.48 39.15
N HIS A 15 -2.28 40.41 38.43
CA HIS A 15 -2.96 40.11 37.16
C HIS A 15 -2.17 40.67 35.96
N ILE A 16 -1.97 39.82 34.94
CA ILE A 16 -1.37 40.19 33.64
C ILE A 16 -2.46 40.09 32.58
N ASN A 17 -2.95 41.24 32.08
CA ASN A 17 -4.21 41.26 31.33
C ASN A 17 -4.09 41.01 29.81
N SER A 18 -2.90 41.07 29.18
CA SER A 18 -2.72 40.62 27.78
C SER A 18 -1.24 40.42 27.37
N LEU A 19 -0.98 39.47 26.45
CA LEU A 19 0.30 39.28 25.74
C LEU A 19 0.00 39.12 24.24
N LEU A 20 0.52 40.00 23.38
CA LEU A 20 0.37 39.95 21.92
C LEU A 20 1.50 39.10 21.30
N PHE A 21 1.18 37.94 20.72
CA PHE A 21 2.14 37.09 20.02
C PHE A 21 2.22 37.44 18.53
N ALA A 22 3.40 37.83 18.05
CA ALA A 22 3.70 37.93 16.62
C ALA A 22 4.75 36.88 16.23
N ASP A 23 4.31 35.98 15.36
CA ASP A 23 5.00 35.04 14.49
C ASP A 23 5.90 33.91 15.06
N ARG A 24 5.49 32.68 14.74
CA ARG A 24 6.16 31.42 15.03
C ARG A 24 7.01 31.07 13.82
N HIS A 25 8.31 31.38 13.78
CA HIS A 25 9.31 30.59 13.01
C HIS A 25 10.71 31.23 13.15
N LYS A 26 11.51 30.77 14.12
CA LYS A 26 12.95 30.43 14.04
C LYS A 26 13.57 30.38 15.43
N ASN A 27 14.51 29.45 15.59
CA ASN A 27 15.04 28.95 16.84
C ASN A 27 16.43 29.58 17.14
N GLN A 28 16.49 30.90 17.39
CA GLN A 28 17.69 31.60 17.88
C GLN A 28 17.30 32.76 18.80
N ASN A 29 18.16 33.06 19.78
CA ASN A 29 18.02 34.11 20.80
C ASN A 29 17.36 35.41 20.29
N ILE A 30 16.14 35.69 20.75
CA ILE A 30 15.50 37.00 20.60
C ILE A 30 15.25 37.56 22.00
N GLN A 31 15.96 38.64 22.34
CA GLN A 31 15.64 39.50 23.48
C GLN A 31 14.55 40.49 23.03
N PHE A 32 13.40 40.50 23.69
CA PHE A 32 12.33 41.46 23.42
C PHE A 32 12.43 42.68 24.35
N PRO A 33 12.35 43.92 23.84
CA PRO A 33 12.08 45.10 24.64
C PRO A 33 10.65 45.04 25.23
N ILE A 34 10.49 45.42 26.50
CA ILE A 34 9.24 45.27 27.29
C ILE A 34 8.19 46.35 26.99
N ASP A 35 8.35 47.10 25.91
CA ASP A 35 7.58 48.30 25.54
C ASP A 35 6.07 48.02 25.26
N LYS A 36 5.59 46.78 25.48
CA LYS A 36 4.20 46.35 25.29
C LYS A 36 3.59 45.56 26.46
N VAL A 37 4.01 45.80 27.71
CA VAL A 37 3.22 45.39 28.90
C VAL A 37 2.38 46.59 29.35
N ALA A 38 1.08 46.56 29.05
CA ALA A 38 0.24 47.77 29.12
C ALA A 38 -0.26 48.13 30.53
N THR A 39 -0.34 47.20 31.49
CA THR A 39 -0.67 47.53 32.91
C THR A 39 -0.51 46.30 33.83
N LEU A 40 -0.07 46.52 35.07
CA LEU A 40 -0.06 45.56 36.19
C LEU A 40 -0.96 46.10 37.29
N THR A 41 -1.93 45.31 37.77
CA THR A 41 -2.74 45.63 38.95
C THR A 41 -2.68 44.50 39.96
N ALA A 42 -2.73 44.85 41.24
CA ALA A 42 -2.68 43.91 42.35
C ALA A 42 -3.83 44.19 43.33
N ASP A 43 -4.52 43.12 43.77
CA ASP A 43 -5.56 43.18 44.81
C ASP A 43 -5.21 42.23 45.96
N VAL A 44 -5.61 42.64 47.17
CA VAL A 44 -5.41 41.88 48.41
C VAL A 44 -6.78 41.48 48.95
N GLU A 45 -7.09 40.19 48.93
CA GLU A 45 -8.28 39.65 49.60
C GLU A 45 -7.91 39.23 51.02
N TYR A 46 -8.26 40.09 51.98
CA TYR A 46 -8.21 39.93 53.43
C TYR A 46 -6.86 40.15 54.15
N PHE A 47 -6.88 41.09 55.09
CA PHE A 47 -5.80 41.45 56.00
C PHE A 47 -6.43 41.68 57.39
N ASP A 48 -6.04 40.92 58.40
CA ASP A 48 -6.48 41.14 59.79
C ASP A 48 -5.25 41.31 60.69
N PRO A 49 -4.96 42.53 61.15
CA PRO A 49 -3.91 42.76 62.13
C PRO A 49 -4.50 42.85 63.54
N LEU A 50 -3.88 42.13 64.47
CA LEU A 50 -4.24 42.15 65.90
C LEU A 50 -4.18 43.54 66.57
N GLN A 51 -3.80 44.63 65.89
CA GLN A 51 -3.95 46.02 66.36
C GLN A 51 -4.20 47.05 65.22
N GLY A 52 -5.30 46.90 64.46
CA GLY A 52 -6.08 48.06 63.97
C GLY A 52 -5.53 48.98 62.85
N GLY A 53 -4.60 48.54 62.01
CA GLY A 53 -4.18 49.28 60.80
C GLY A 53 -4.85 48.77 59.51
N SER A 54 -5.10 49.65 58.53
CA SER A 54 -5.61 49.26 57.20
C SER A 54 -4.67 49.67 56.06
N LEU A 55 -4.53 48.79 55.06
CA LEU A 55 -3.74 49.01 53.85
C LEU A 55 -4.47 50.01 52.94
N ARG A 56 -3.81 51.10 52.50
CA ARG A 56 -4.46 52.16 51.72
C ARG A 56 -4.26 52.04 50.21
N SER A 57 -3.06 51.69 49.75
CA SER A 57 -2.75 51.42 48.35
C SER A 57 -1.42 50.66 48.19
N ILE A 58 -1.27 49.98 47.05
CA ILE A 58 -0.01 49.42 46.56
C ILE A 58 0.25 50.02 45.19
N ASP A 59 1.38 50.71 45.04
CA ASP A 59 1.82 51.25 43.76
C ASP A 59 3.10 50.54 43.31
N VAL A 60 3.10 50.01 42.07
CA VAL A 60 4.29 49.43 41.43
C VAL A 60 5.11 50.60 40.89
N LEU A 61 6.30 50.81 41.45
CA LEU A 61 6.99 52.09 41.26
C LEU A 61 7.91 52.15 40.04
N ASP A 62 8.63 51.08 39.70
CA ASP A 62 9.47 51.03 38.50
C ASP A 62 10.05 49.61 38.25
N VAL A 63 10.50 49.35 37.02
CA VAL A 63 11.35 48.21 36.66
C VAL A 63 12.71 48.78 36.23
N PRO A 64 13.78 48.59 37.03
CA PRO A 64 15.05 49.30 36.83
C PRO A 64 15.70 48.99 35.47
N GLU A 65 16.23 50.02 34.81
CA GLU A 65 16.68 49.99 33.41
C GLU A 65 17.77 48.99 33.07
N ASP A 66 18.61 48.63 34.05
CA ASP A 66 19.71 47.68 33.89
C ASP A 66 19.24 46.21 33.82
N ARG A 67 17.94 45.93 34.01
CA ARG A 67 17.39 44.56 33.99
C ARG A 67 16.11 44.40 33.16
N LYS A 68 15.95 45.21 32.11
CA LYS A 68 14.88 45.08 31.10
C LYS A 68 15.10 43.89 30.14
N LYS A 69 15.24 42.65 30.65
CA LYS A 69 15.35 41.43 29.83
C LYS A 69 14.49 40.31 30.41
N PHE A 70 13.47 39.90 29.65
CA PHE A 70 12.68 38.72 29.98
C PHE A 70 13.48 37.47 29.61
N ASP A 71 13.88 36.67 30.61
CA ASP A 71 14.54 35.39 30.39
C ASP A 71 13.50 34.30 30.17
N LEU A 72 13.25 33.98 28.89
CA LEU A 72 12.32 32.94 28.45
C LEU A 72 12.75 31.52 28.84
N GLN A 73 14.04 31.27 29.08
CA GLN A 73 14.52 29.95 29.49
C GLN A 73 14.22 29.67 30.97
N ASN A 74 14.24 30.70 31.82
CA ASN A 74 14.06 30.53 33.27
C ASN A 74 12.72 31.05 33.84
N LYS A 75 11.90 31.76 33.04
CA LYS A 75 10.59 32.32 33.43
C LYS A 75 10.65 33.17 34.72
N LEU A 76 11.62 34.07 34.80
CA LEU A 76 11.86 34.95 35.96
C LEU A 76 11.48 36.41 35.65
N PHE A 77 10.84 37.09 36.60
CA PHE A 77 10.51 38.51 36.53
C PHE A 77 10.82 39.21 37.86
N ASN A 78 11.45 40.39 37.82
CA ASN A 78 11.81 41.17 39.00
C ASN A 78 11.10 42.53 38.97
N PHE A 79 10.44 42.93 40.05
CA PHE A 79 9.83 44.26 40.18
C PHE A 79 9.95 44.80 41.61
N SER A 80 9.80 46.11 41.77
CA SER A 80 9.76 46.80 43.07
C SER A 80 8.40 47.45 43.28
N TYR A 81 7.84 47.34 44.49
CA TYR A 81 6.59 47.99 44.86
C TYR A 81 6.74 48.81 46.14
N LYS A 82 5.82 49.75 46.36
CA LYS A 82 5.71 50.50 47.61
C LYS A 82 4.30 50.37 48.15
N ALA A 83 4.20 50.05 49.44
CA ALA A 83 2.94 49.99 50.17
C ALA A 83 2.86 51.13 51.18
N GLN A 84 1.69 51.77 51.29
CA GLN A 84 1.41 52.78 52.32
C GLN A 84 0.42 52.23 53.37
N TYR A 85 0.78 52.40 54.64
CA TYR A 85 -0.01 51.99 55.81
C TYR A 85 -0.42 53.21 56.63
N VAL A 86 -1.58 53.12 57.30
CA VAL A 86 -2.01 54.10 58.31
C VAL A 86 -2.16 53.38 59.64
N ILE A 87 -1.48 53.88 60.68
CA ILE A 87 -1.61 53.40 62.06
C ILE A 87 -2.39 54.47 62.85
N PRO A 88 -3.40 54.12 63.66
CA PRO A 88 -4.09 55.09 64.53
C PRO A 88 -3.13 55.65 65.60
N PRO A 89 -3.19 56.96 65.92
CA PRO A 89 -2.42 57.54 67.01
C PRO A 89 -3.10 57.25 68.35
N GLU A 90 -2.61 56.30 69.14
CA GLU A 90 -3.15 56.12 70.50
C GLU A 90 -2.63 57.23 71.45
N GLN A 91 -3.54 57.78 72.24
CA GLN A 91 -3.39 58.93 73.16
C GLN A 91 -2.18 58.85 74.13
N PRO A 92 -1.70 59.99 74.70
CA PRO A 92 -0.42 60.57 74.30
C PRO A 92 0.61 60.60 75.49
N PRO A 93 1.72 61.37 75.49
CA PRO A 93 3.04 60.94 75.98
C PRO A 93 3.33 61.30 77.45
N ARG A 94 4.15 60.52 78.16
CA ARG A 94 4.77 60.97 79.42
C ARG A 94 6.17 61.54 79.17
N ARG A 95 6.31 62.86 79.36
CA ARG A 95 7.58 63.59 79.44
C ARG A 95 8.33 63.24 80.73
N SER A 96 9.65 63.13 80.63
CA SER A 96 10.61 63.17 81.75
C SER A 96 10.93 64.64 82.11
N PRO A 97 11.34 64.97 83.37
CA PRO A 97 11.24 66.31 83.95
C PRO A 97 12.10 67.44 83.36
N ASP A 98 13.14 67.16 82.57
CA ASP A 98 14.09 68.19 82.11
C ASP A 98 14.07 68.32 80.59
N GLY A 99 12.99 68.94 80.08
CA GLY A 99 12.66 68.96 78.66
C GLY A 99 13.83 69.26 77.72
N ASP A 100 14.18 68.27 76.88
CA ASP A 100 14.56 68.40 75.47
C ASP A 100 14.89 67.02 74.88
N LEU A 101 13.95 66.41 74.15
CA LEU A 101 14.20 65.68 72.90
C LEU A 101 12.88 65.09 72.34
N VAL A 102 12.54 65.51 71.11
CA VAL A 102 11.53 64.89 70.26
C VAL A 102 12.30 64.10 69.18
N ILE A 103 12.29 62.78 69.24
CA ILE A 103 12.81 61.93 68.16
C ILE A 103 11.68 61.65 67.17
N ARG A 104 11.84 62.13 65.93
CA ARG A 104 11.04 61.72 64.76
C ARG A 104 11.53 60.35 64.30
N TYR A 105 10.65 59.35 64.17
CA TYR A 105 10.99 58.08 63.52
C TYR A 105 10.69 58.15 62.01
N TYR A 106 11.74 58.01 61.20
CA TYR A 106 11.67 57.61 59.79
C TYR A 106 12.32 56.24 59.66
N ASN A 107 11.55 55.18 59.42
CA ASN A 107 12.12 53.91 58.95
C ASN A 107 11.49 53.56 57.60
N GLN A 108 12.18 53.91 56.51
CA GLN A 108 11.91 53.39 55.18
C GLN A 108 12.51 51.98 55.09
N TRP A 109 11.71 50.97 54.77
CA TRP A 109 12.19 49.63 54.46
C TRP A 109 12.14 49.40 52.95
N LYS A 110 13.24 48.88 52.39
CA LYS A 110 13.32 48.40 51.00
C LYS A 110 13.44 46.88 51.04
N ILE A 111 12.36 46.18 50.68
CA ILE A 111 12.32 44.72 50.63
C ILE A 111 12.41 44.28 49.16
N THR A 112 13.30 43.35 48.84
CA THR A 112 13.48 42.80 47.48
C THR A 112 13.17 41.30 47.50
N TYR A 113 12.18 40.85 46.73
CA TYR A 113 11.83 39.43 46.57
C TYR A 113 12.30 38.88 45.22
N LYS A 114 12.62 37.58 45.17
CA LYS A 114 12.85 36.80 43.93
C LYS A 114 11.76 35.74 43.83
N ALA A 115 10.99 35.71 42.74
CA ALA A 115 9.94 34.70 42.51
C ALA A 115 10.17 33.94 41.19
N LYS A 116 9.78 32.66 41.14
CA LYS A 116 9.80 31.78 39.93
C LYS A 116 8.37 31.54 39.43
N VAL A 117 8.14 31.52 38.11
CA VAL A 117 6.80 31.33 37.52
C VAL A 117 6.73 30.06 36.66
N TYR A 118 5.68 29.24 36.85
CA TYR A 118 5.24 28.18 35.93
C TYR A 118 3.88 28.56 35.29
N GLY A 119 3.63 28.11 34.06
CA GLY A 119 2.54 28.60 33.21
C GLY A 119 1.17 27.98 33.47
N TYR A 120 0.12 28.80 33.30
CA TYR A 120 -1.34 28.60 33.51
C TYR A 120 -1.85 28.82 34.94
N PRO A 121 -3.09 29.36 35.10
CA PRO A 121 -3.34 30.51 35.94
C PRO A 121 -4.06 30.09 37.21
N GLN A 122 -3.32 29.69 38.24
CA GLN A 122 -3.60 29.98 39.64
C GLN A 122 -2.30 29.69 40.40
N MET A 123 -1.77 30.69 41.08
CA MET A 123 -0.69 30.48 42.04
C MET A 123 -1.30 30.28 43.41
N GLU A 124 -1.04 29.12 44.01
CA GLU A 124 -1.20 28.90 45.45
C GLU A 124 0.18 29.02 46.08
N LEU A 125 0.34 29.93 47.05
CA LEU A 125 1.60 30.20 47.72
C LEU A 125 1.44 29.72 49.17
N VAL A 126 1.98 28.55 49.50
CA VAL A 126 2.13 28.08 50.88
C VAL A 126 3.57 28.36 51.30
N ALA A 127 3.76 29.37 52.14
CA ALA A 127 5.02 29.61 52.80
C ALA A 127 5.05 28.80 54.10
N TYR A 128 6.01 27.88 54.22
CA TYR A 128 6.44 27.37 55.51
C TYR A 128 7.51 28.31 56.05
N PHE A 129 7.31 28.79 57.27
CA PHE A 129 8.35 29.43 58.05
C PHE A 129 9.07 28.32 58.82
N ASP A 130 10.33 28.05 58.47
CA ASP A 130 11.23 27.35 59.40
C ASP A 130 11.70 28.36 60.43
N ASP A 131 11.16 28.20 61.64
CA ASP A 131 11.66 28.79 62.88
C ASP A 131 13.03 28.17 63.21
N ASP A 132 14.10 28.63 62.57
CA ASP A 132 15.46 28.43 63.07
C ASP A 132 15.80 29.50 64.12
N SER A 133 15.09 29.40 65.25
CA SER A 133 15.68 29.70 66.55
C SER A 133 14.93 28.92 67.63
N GLY A 134 15.11 27.59 67.59
CA GLY A 134 14.91 26.74 68.76
C GLY A 134 15.90 27.12 69.84
N GLY A 135 15.62 28.22 70.54
CA GLY A 135 16.21 28.52 71.84
C GLY A 135 15.96 27.31 72.73
N SER A 136 17.04 26.67 73.17
CA SER A 136 16.97 25.63 74.19
C SER A 136 16.22 26.20 75.40
N PRO A 137 15.20 25.53 75.96
CA PRO A 137 14.79 25.85 77.32
C PRO A 137 16.03 25.64 78.19
N PRO A 138 16.39 26.55 79.10
CA PRO A 138 17.51 26.33 80.00
C PRO A 138 17.12 25.15 80.89
N THR A 139 17.52 23.95 80.47
CA THR A 139 17.70 22.86 81.43
C THR A 139 18.87 23.33 82.26
N THR A 140 18.58 23.71 83.51
CA THR A 140 19.58 24.00 84.53
C THR A 140 20.47 22.77 84.66
N THR A 141 21.54 22.74 83.86
CA THR A 141 22.55 21.69 83.83
C THR A 141 23.68 22.20 84.69
N ASP A 142 23.85 21.57 85.85
CA ASP A 142 24.85 21.93 86.84
C ASP A 142 26.28 21.50 86.40
N CYS A 143 26.42 20.87 85.22
CA CYS A 143 27.66 20.30 84.73
C CYS A 143 27.99 20.70 83.28
N ASP A 144 29.28 20.68 82.96
CA ASP A 144 29.84 21.03 81.64
C ASP A 144 29.70 19.83 80.68
N ILE A 145 28.97 20.03 79.57
CA ILE A 145 28.61 19.01 78.58
C ILE A 145 29.27 19.34 77.24
N ARG A 146 29.98 18.38 76.64
CA ARG A 146 30.57 18.50 75.30
C ARG A 146 30.22 17.31 74.42
N ILE A 147 29.53 17.55 73.30
CA ILE A 147 29.32 16.56 72.24
C ILE A 147 30.62 16.48 71.42
N GLY A 148 31.24 15.30 71.36
CA GLY A 148 32.41 15.06 70.53
C GLY A 148 32.05 15.04 69.04
N VAL A 149 33.00 15.43 68.18
CA VAL A 149 32.84 15.30 66.72
C VAL A 149 32.69 13.81 66.37
N PRO A 150 31.69 13.43 65.56
CA PRO A 150 31.46 12.03 65.24
C PRO A 150 32.56 11.51 64.29
N ALA A 151 33.02 10.29 64.56
CA ALA A 151 33.83 9.51 63.66
C ALA A 151 32.94 8.71 62.70
N ARG A 152 33.28 8.76 61.41
CA ARG A 152 32.60 8.02 60.35
C ARG A 152 32.97 6.54 60.41
N GLY A 153 31.97 5.70 60.64
CA GLY A 153 32.09 4.24 60.72
C GLY A 153 31.63 3.53 59.44
N THR A 154 30.94 2.41 59.60
CA THR A 154 30.46 1.56 58.49
C THR A 154 29.49 2.32 57.58
N VAL A 155 29.65 2.14 56.27
CA VAL A 155 28.73 2.68 55.26
C VAL A 155 27.87 1.54 54.72
N ASN A 156 26.55 1.64 54.90
CA ASN A 156 25.58 0.77 54.24
C ASN A 156 25.32 1.33 52.84
N SER A 157 25.73 0.59 51.80
CA SER A 157 25.50 0.97 50.41
C SER A 157 24.56 -0.02 49.74
N GLY A 158 23.62 0.50 48.95
CA GLY A 158 22.70 -0.29 48.14
C GLY A 158 22.46 0.39 46.80
N GLY A 159 22.07 -0.37 45.79
CA GLY A 159 21.65 0.22 44.53
C GLY A 159 21.33 -0.78 43.43
N VAL A 160 20.33 -0.41 42.63
CA VAL A 160 19.98 -1.05 41.35
C VAL A 160 19.93 0.06 40.32
N MET A 161 21.00 0.17 39.55
CA MET A 161 21.20 1.24 38.56
C MET A 161 21.19 0.75 37.10
N ASP A 162 21.14 -0.58 36.90
CA ASP A 162 20.89 -1.17 35.59
C ASP A 162 19.37 -1.35 35.42
N PRO A 163 18.75 -0.71 34.41
CA PRO A 163 17.32 -0.88 34.15
C PRO A 163 16.95 -2.24 33.59
N ALA A 164 17.92 -3.11 33.26
CA ALA A 164 17.72 -4.38 32.56
C ALA A 164 16.84 -4.20 31.31
N ALA A 165 17.09 -3.12 30.57
CA ALA A 165 16.18 -2.63 29.55
C ALA A 165 16.21 -3.53 28.30
N SER A 166 15.03 -3.87 27.80
CA SER A 166 14.86 -4.61 26.55
C SER A 166 13.66 -4.07 25.76
N ALA A 167 13.63 -4.29 24.46
CA ALA A 167 12.52 -3.82 23.64
C ALA A 167 12.30 -4.67 22.39
N VAL A 168 11.09 -4.58 21.84
CA VAL A 168 10.69 -5.19 20.58
C VAL A 168 9.92 -4.18 19.72
N LEU A 169 10.06 -4.30 18.41
CA LEU A 169 9.28 -3.58 17.40
C LEU A 169 8.75 -4.61 16.39
N LEU A 170 7.52 -5.06 16.55
CA LEU A 170 6.94 -6.22 15.84
C LEU A 170 5.64 -5.84 15.11
N ALA A 171 5.10 -6.75 14.29
CA ALA A 171 3.97 -6.47 13.41
C ALA A 171 2.62 -6.48 14.13
N ASP A 172 1.72 -5.61 13.68
CA ASP A 172 0.30 -5.57 13.99
C ASP A 172 -0.06 -5.68 15.47
N ARG A 173 -0.54 -6.86 15.90
CA ARG A 173 -1.06 -7.09 17.25
C ARG A 173 -0.08 -7.97 18.02
N ARG A 174 0.30 -7.51 19.21
CA ARG A 174 1.13 -8.26 20.16
C ARG A 174 0.56 -9.65 20.42
N GLY A 175 1.34 -10.69 20.12
CA GLY A 175 0.97 -12.10 20.31
C GLY A 175 0.12 -12.71 19.18
N ALA A 176 -0.18 -11.94 18.14
CA ALA A 176 -0.89 -12.39 16.95
C ALA A 176 -0.33 -11.68 15.70
N GLU A 177 0.99 -11.61 15.60
CA GLU A 177 1.72 -10.94 14.53
C GLU A 177 1.39 -11.61 13.18
N ALA A 178 0.75 -10.89 12.26
CA ALA A 178 0.45 -11.43 10.93
C ALA A 178 1.71 -11.53 10.05
N PHE A 179 2.74 -10.72 10.34
CA PHE A 179 3.99 -10.67 9.61
C PHE A 179 5.18 -10.90 10.52
N ASN A 180 6.19 -11.59 10.00
CA ASN A 180 7.50 -11.61 10.63
C ASN A 180 8.32 -10.40 10.13
N VAL A 181 8.38 -9.34 10.94
CA VAL A 181 9.08 -8.09 10.57
C VAL A 181 10.55 -8.27 10.23
N ARG A 182 11.22 -9.33 10.69
CA ARG A 182 12.62 -9.61 10.31
C ARG A 182 12.71 -10.07 8.86
N GLN A 183 11.69 -10.78 8.37
CA GLN A 183 11.62 -11.33 7.01
C GLN A 183 10.92 -10.38 6.02
N GLY A 184 9.95 -9.61 6.50
CA GLY A 184 9.27 -8.59 5.70
C GLY A 184 7.95 -8.15 6.32
N ILE A 185 7.72 -6.84 6.37
CA ILE A 185 6.40 -6.24 6.61
C ILE A 185 6.09 -5.27 5.45
N PRO A 186 4.90 -5.35 4.84
CA PRO A 186 4.48 -4.39 3.82
C PRO A 186 4.29 -2.98 4.38
N THR A 187 4.41 -1.98 3.51
CA THR A 187 3.78 -0.68 3.78
C THR A 187 2.28 -0.82 3.99
N SER A 188 1.68 0.13 4.70
CA SER A 188 0.25 0.12 5.07
C SER A 188 -0.15 -1.00 6.05
N GLU A 189 0.81 -1.77 6.57
CA GLU A 189 0.65 -2.57 7.79
C GLU A 189 1.15 -1.81 9.01
N SER A 190 0.78 -2.28 10.20
CA SER A 190 1.09 -1.60 11.45
C SER A 190 2.20 -2.29 12.23
N LEU A 191 2.90 -1.52 13.05
CA LEU A 191 3.84 -2.02 14.05
C LEU A 191 3.32 -1.72 15.45
N TYR A 192 3.75 -2.54 16.40
CA TYR A 192 3.70 -2.22 17.82
C TYR A 192 5.12 -2.18 18.39
N ALA A 193 5.30 -1.33 19.38
CA ALA A 193 6.52 -1.18 20.14
C ALA A 193 6.24 -1.54 21.59
N ASN A 194 7.14 -2.32 22.19
CA ASN A 194 7.08 -2.60 23.62
C ASN A 194 8.47 -2.51 24.23
N VAL A 195 8.59 -1.76 25.33
CA VAL A 195 9.84 -1.56 26.07
C VAL A 195 9.66 -2.07 27.50
N PHE A 196 10.64 -2.79 28.00
CA PHE A 196 10.68 -3.33 29.35
C PHE A 196 11.86 -2.74 30.11
N GLY A 197 11.71 -2.60 31.42
CA GLY A 197 12.75 -2.14 32.33
C GLY A 197 12.28 -2.20 33.78
N MET A 198 13.11 -1.74 34.70
CA MET A 198 12.77 -1.67 36.13
C MET A 198 11.82 -0.50 36.43
N SER A 199 10.93 -0.67 37.41
CA SER A 199 9.96 0.37 37.79
C SER A 199 10.61 1.62 38.37
N TYR A 200 11.75 1.48 39.05
CA TYR A 200 12.59 2.58 39.50
C TYR A 200 14.04 2.11 39.55
N LEU A 201 14.96 3.07 39.66
CA LEU A 201 16.36 2.82 39.95
C LEU A 201 16.72 3.53 41.24
N PHE A 202 17.72 3.03 41.96
CA PHE A 202 18.21 3.75 43.13
C PHE A 202 19.68 3.45 43.40
N GLN A 203 20.31 4.35 44.12
CA GLN A 203 21.56 4.11 44.82
C GLN A 203 21.61 4.93 46.10
N ASN A 204 22.17 4.35 47.16
CA ASN A 204 22.25 5.00 48.46
C ASN A 204 23.56 4.67 49.17
N LYS A 205 23.99 5.59 50.03
CA LYS A 205 25.07 5.43 51.00
C LYS A 205 24.62 6.04 52.33
N PHE A 206 24.47 5.19 53.34
CA PHE A 206 24.16 5.61 54.70
C PHE A 206 25.37 5.36 55.58
N ALA A 207 25.90 6.40 56.23
CA ALA A 207 27.06 6.29 57.10
C ALA A 207 26.63 6.21 58.56
N ASN A 208 27.18 5.24 59.30
CA ASN A 208 27.08 5.21 60.74
C ASN A 208 28.09 6.21 61.33
N MET A 209 27.60 7.16 62.11
CA MET A 209 28.34 8.20 62.78
C MET A 209 28.40 7.88 64.27
N THR A 210 29.59 7.72 64.81
CA THR A 210 29.81 7.30 66.21
C THR A 210 30.68 8.29 66.97
N GLY A 211 30.40 8.53 68.23
CA GLY A 211 31.20 9.44 69.06
C GLY A 211 30.87 9.31 70.54
N GLU A 212 31.35 10.25 71.34
CA GLU A 212 31.07 10.29 72.77
C GLU A 212 30.62 11.70 73.20
N VAL A 213 29.62 11.77 74.07
CA VAL A 213 29.34 12.99 74.84
C VAL A 213 30.11 12.90 76.15
N THR A 214 30.89 13.94 76.45
CA THR A 214 31.67 14.05 77.69
C THR A 214 30.95 14.97 78.67
N TYR A 215 30.74 14.48 79.88
CA TYR A 215 30.15 15.20 81.00
C TYR A 215 31.20 15.39 82.07
N LYS A 216 31.35 16.62 82.57
CA LYS A 216 32.14 16.89 83.77
C LYS A 216 31.20 17.14 84.95
N VAL A 217 31.02 16.13 85.79
CA VAL A 217 30.13 16.17 86.96
C VAL A 217 30.96 16.46 88.20
N ASN A 218 30.59 17.50 88.94
CA ASN A 218 31.23 17.78 90.20
C ASN A 218 30.63 16.90 91.31
N VAL A 219 31.45 16.11 91.99
CA VAL A 219 31.03 15.26 93.11
C VAL A 219 31.70 15.74 94.38
N ARG A 220 30.89 15.99 95.40
CA ARG A 220 31.33 16.47 96.70
C ARG A 220 30.82 15.56 97.81
N GLN A 221 31.72 15.19 98.72
CA GLN A 221 31.38 14.48 99.96
C GLN A 221 32.18 15.07 101.12
N THR A 222 31.54 15.24 102.27
CA THR A 222 32.23 15.70 103.48
C THR A 222 32.52 14.51 104.40
N TYR A 223 33.80 14.27 104.71
CA TYR A 223 34.21 13.22 105.63
C TYR A 223 34.34 13.78 107.05
N VAL A 224 33.66 13.14 108.00
CA VAL A 224 33.54 13.57 109.39
C VAL A 224 34.38 12.62 110.25
N ILE A 225 35.48 13.15 110.80
CA ILE A 225 36.40 12.38 111.66
C ILE A 225 36.10 12.72 113.11
N PHE A 226 35.67 11.71 113.88
CA PHE A 226 35.46 11.82 115.31
C PHE A 226 36.76 11.49 116.04
N VAL A 227 37.32 12.47 116.73
CA VAL A 227 38.49 12.28 117.59
C VAL A 227 37.99 11.92 118.99
N PRO A 228 38.40 10.78 119.58
CA PRO A 228 37.98 10.43 120.94
C PRO A 228 38.49 11.48 121.95
N PRO A 229 37.67 11.88 122.94
CA PRO A 229 38.04 12.92 123.89
C PRO A 229 39.21 12.49 124.78
N ALA A 230 40.11 13.42 125.12
CA ALA A 230 41.08 13.23 126.19
C ALA A 230 40.34 13.12 127.55
N PRO A 231 40.84 12.32 128.52
CA PRO A 231 40.13 12.08 129.77
C PRO A 231 39.80 13.40 130.51
N GLY A 232 38.51 13.74 130.60
CA GLY A 232 38.01 14.88 131.38
C GLY A 232 37.69 16.19 130.62
N GLY A 233 37.80 16.23 129.29
CA GLY A 233 37.45 17.42 128.48
C GLY A 233 36.17 17.24 127.64
N PRO A 234 35.45 18.33 127.28
CA PRO A 234 34.33 18.25 126.34
C PRO A 234 34.81 17.72 124.98
N ALA A 235 33.99 16.89 124.33
CA ALA A 235 34.33 16.31 123.03
C ALA A 235 34.58 17.42 121.99
N PRO A 236 35.74 17.42 121.29
CA PRO A 236 35.99 18.42 120.26
C PRO A 236 34.99 18.25 119.11
N PRO A 237 34.59 19.35 118.45
CA PRO A 237 33.74 19.27 117.26
C PRO A 237 34.44 18.40 116.21
N PRO A 238 33.71 17.51 115.51
CA PRO A 238 34.32 16.60 114.56
C PRO A 238 34.95 17.35 113.39
N ILE A 239 36.11 16.87 112.92
CA ILE A 239 36.81 17.47 111.79
C ILE A 239 36.04 17.12 110.52
N ARG A 240 35.61 18.15 109.78
CA ARG A 240 34.89 18.02 108.51
C ARG A 240 35.84 18.31 107.36
N ILE A 241 36.15 17.31 106.55
CA ILE A 241 37.00 17.45 105.35
C ILE A 241 36.08 17.38 104.13
N PRO A 242 35.73 18.50 103.48
CA PRO A 242 35.06 18.47 102.20
C PRO A 242 36.05 18.00 101.12
N VAL A 243 35.71 16.92 100.43
CA VAL A 243 36.43 16.46 99.24
C VAL A 243 35.54 16.69 98.04
N GLU A 244 36.08 17.39 97.05
CA GLU A 244 35.39 17.74 95.81
C GLU A 244 36.27 17.34 94.63
N ARG A 245 35.68 16.63 93.65
CA ARG A 245 36.36 16.20 92.43
C ARG A 245 35.43 16.33 91.22
N MET A 246 36.03 16.80 90.12
CA MET A 246 35.38 16.79 88.81
C MET A 246 35.55 15.42 88.18
N MET A 247 34.48 14.65 88.15
CA MET A 247 34.45 13.33 87.54
C MET A 247 34.07 13.45 86.07
N THR A 248 34.77 12.70 85.21
CA THR A 248 34.46 12.65 83.78
C THR A 248 33.60 11.43 83.50
N VAL A 249 32.40 11.66 82.98
CA VAL A 249 31.50 10.59 82.53
C VAL A 249 31.38 10.68 81.01
N LYS A 250 31.61 9.56 80.33
CA LYS A 250 31.48 9.46 78.88
C LYS A 250 30.26 8.63 78.52
N ARG A 251 29.47 9.10 77.57
CA ARG A 251 28.33 8.37 77.02
C ARG A 251 28.53 8.22 75.50
N PRO A 252 28.75 7.01 74.99
CA PRO A 252 28.86 6.81 73.55
C PRO A 252 27.52 7.12 72.88
N TYR A 253 27.59 7.54 71.62
CA TYR A 253 26.43 7.73 70.77
C TYR A 253 26.67 7.14 69.37
N SER A 254 25.61 6.69 68.70
CA SER A 254 25.64 6.20 67.32
C SER A 254 24.36 6.54 66.58
N TYR A 255 24.47 7.12 65.38
CA TYR A 255 23.34 7.42 64.50
C TYR A 255 23.72 7.25 63.04
N TRP A 256 22.75 7.18 62.15
CA TRP A 256 22.93 7.04 60.72
C TRP A 256 22.57 8.32 59.99
N GLN A 257 23.46 8.70 59.07
CA GLN A 257 23.35 9.91 58.26
C GLN A 257 23.37 9.55 56.78
N ILE A 258 22.68 10.32 55.95
CA ILE A 258 22.64 10.17 54.50
C ILE A 258 23.89 10.82 53.89
N ASP A 259 24.78 9.99 53.36
CA ASP A 259 25.92 10.43 52.54
C ASP A 259 25.50 10.66 51.09
N ASN A 260 24.62 9.79 50.57
CA ASN A 260 24.04 9.90 49.23
C ASN A 260 22.70 9.13 49.19
N LEU A 261 21.70 9.71 48.54
CA LEU A 261 20.42 9.06 48.29
C LEU A 261 19.89 9.53 46.94
N GLU A 262 19.79 8.61 45.99
CA GLU A 262 19.27 8.86 44.66
C GLU A 262 18.22 7.80 44.34
N VAL A 263 17.03 8.23 43.96
CA VAL A 263 15.96 7.36 43.48
C VAL A 263 15.40 7.95 42.20
N TYR A 264 15.20 7.13 41.19
CA TYR A 264 14.82 7.55 39.86
C TYR A 264 13.50 6.91 39.45
N ARG A 265 12.56 7.71 38.95
CA ARG A 265 11.30 7.22 38.37
C ARG A 265 11.45 7.02 36.87
N LEU A 266 10.76 6.02 36.33
CA LEU A 266 10.62 5.88 34.88
C LEU A 266 9.97 7.13 34.27
N GLN A 267 10.58 7.68 33.22
CA GLN A 267 10.07 8.85 32.49
C GLN A 267 9.42 8.46 31.17
N GLN A 268 10.18 7.84 30.26
CA GLN A 268 9.75 7.49 28.91
C GLN A 268 10.75 6.53 28.25
N ALA A 269 10.37 5.97 27.10
CA ALA A 269 11.31 5.31 26.21
C ALA A 269 11.12 5.77 24.77
N THR A 270 12.20 5.81 23.99
CA THR A 270 12.18 6.18 22.56
C THR A 270 12.73 5.03 21.74
N LEU A 271 12.05 4.65 20.67
CA LEU A 271 12.54 3.71 19.66
C LEU A 271 12.70 4.40 18.32
N ARG A 272 13.74 4.02 17.56
CA ARG A 272 14.03 4.55 16.21
C ARG A 272 14.20 3.40 15.23
N ASN A 273 13.60 3.52 14.06
CA ASN A 273 13.71 2.57 12.95
C ASN A 273 13.26 3.24 11.63
N TYR A 274 13.81 2.80 10.50
CA TYR A 274 13.38 3.20 9.15
C TYR A 274 11.86 3.07 8.92
N ALA A 275 11.26 1.96 9.36
CA ALA A 275 9.84 1.68 9.21
C ALA A 275 8.93 2.66 9.96
N LEU A 276 9.48 3.41 10.93
CA LEU A 276 8.81 4.50 11.64
C LEU A 276 8.94 5.85 10.90
N GLY A 277 9.38 5.87 9.64
CA GLY A 277 9.57 7.09 8.85
C GLY A 277 8.33 7.98 8.75
N GLY A 278 7.12 7.38 8.81
CA GLY A 278 5.86 8.13 8.90
C GLY A 278 5.68 8.96 10.18
N TYR A 279 6.48 8.66 11.21
CA TYR A 279 6.53 9.34 12.51
C TYR A 279 7.84 10.12 12.69
N GLY A 280 8.58 10.40 11.60
CA GLY A 280 9.90 11.05 11.66
C GLY A 280 11.06 10.10 12.01
N GLY A 281 10.84 8.78 11.86
CA GLY A 281 11.86 7.74 12.12
C GLY A 281 12.01 7.35 13.59
N ALA A 282 11.20 7.92 14.48
CA ALA A 282 11.23 7.67 15.91
C ALA A 282 9.84 7.75 16.53
N ILE A 283 9.64 7.02 17.63
CA ILE A 283 8.44 7.10 18.47
C ILE A 283 8.87 7.21 19.93
N THR A 284 8.06 7.87 20.75
CA THR A 284 8.27 7.98 22.19
C THR A 284 7.07 7.40 22.92
N LEU A 285 7.34 6.44 23.80
CA LEU A 285 6.38 5.75 24.66
C LEU A 285 6.41 6.41 26.04
N GLN A 286 5.23 6.80 26.53
CA GLN A 286 5.06 7.34 27.87
C GLN A 286 4.51 6.25 28.80
N PRO A 287 4.95 6.18 30.07
CA PRO A 287 4.46 5.21 31.04
C PRO A 287 2.94 5.28 31.22
N ASN A 288 2.24 4.17 31.02
CA ASN A 288 0.80 4.04 31.26
C ASN A 288 0.53 3.00 32.37
N GLY A 289 -0.38 3.29 33.30
CA GLY A 289 -0.63 2.39 34.44
C GLY A 289 0.62 2.12 35.29
N TYR A 290 1.53 3.09 35.36
CA TYR A 290 2.78 3.02 36.11
C TYR A 290 2.62 3.71 37.47
N ASP A 291 2.88 2.96 38.54
CA ASP A 291 2.89 3.48 39.90
C ASP A 291 4.19 4.24 40.17
N VAL A 292 4.09 5.57 40.23
CA VAL A 292 5.26 6.44 40.43
C VAL A 292 5.78 6.25 41.86
N PRO A 293 7.08 5.92 42.05
CA PRO A 293 7.69 5.82 43.36
C PRO A 293 7.68 7.15 44.10
N THR A 294 7.56 7.10 45.42
CA THR A 294 7.61 8.27 46.29
C THR A 294 8.83 8.23 47.21
N LEU A 295 9.47 9.38 47.37
CA LEU A 295 10.63 9.56 48.23
C LEU A 295 10.41 10.78 49.12
N GLN A 296 10.61 10.59 50.42
CA GLN A 296 10.71 11.66 51.40
C GLN A 296 11.99 11.44 52.19
N SER A 297 12.78 12.50 52.32
CA SER A 297 14.04 12.48 53.05
C SER A 297 14.20 13.74 53.88
N ASP A 298 14.85 13.61 55.03
CA ASP A 298 15.34 14.73 55.84
C ASP A 298 16.80 14.43 56.21
N ASN A 299 17.71 15.32 55.83
CA ASN A 299 19.15 15.16 56.06
C ASN A 299 19.68 16.30 56.91
N LYS A 300 20.42 15.95 57.95
CA LYS A 300 21.05 16.89 58.87
C LYS A 300 22.55 16.68 58.84
N ASP A 301 23.31 17.77 58.74
CA ASP A 301 24.76 17.71 58.61
C ASP A 301 25.49 17.86 59.95
N SER A 302 24.87 18.53 60.91
CA SER A 302 25.45 18.85 62.21
C SER A 302 25.15 17.75 63.25
N VAL A 303 26.17 17.37 64.02
CA VAL A 303 26.04 16.38 65.09
C VAL A 303 25.07 16.85 66.19
N GLU A 304 24.97 18.15 66.43
CA GLU A 304 24.07 18.76 67.41
C GLU A 304 22.59 18.56 67.04
N GLN A 305 22.28 18.32 65.77
CA GLN A 305 20.93 18.02 65.30
C GLN A 305 20.57 16.53 65.42
N HIS A 306 21.57 15.66 65.60
CA HIS A 306 21.41 14.22 65.77
C HIS A 306 21.53 13.77 67.22
N VAL A 307 22.33 14.46 68.03
CA VAL A 307 22.67 14.05 69.40
C VAL A 307 22.17 15.09 70.38
N ARG A 308 21.26 14.68 71.26
CA ARG A 308 20.81 15.47 72.41
C ARG A 308 21.40 14.86 73.68
N ALA A 309 22.29 15.61 74.32
CA ALA A 309 22.90 15.20 75.58
C ALA A 309 21.82 15.00 76.67
N ALA A 310 21.98 13.95 77.48
CA ALA A 310 21.20 13.78 78.70
C ALA A 310 21.40 14.95 79.65
N SER A 311 20.38 15.28 80.45
CA SER A 311 20.55 16.19 81.58
C SER A 311 21.48 15.58 82.63
N CYS A 312 22.26 16.43 83.28
CA CYS A 312 23.18 16.06 84.34
C CYS A 312 23.06 17.05 85.51
N ARG A 313 23.43 16.61 86.71
CA ARG A 313 23.51 17.44 87.92
C ARG A 313 24.75 17.10 88.73
N ASN A 314 25.26 18.07 89.49
CA ASN A 314 26.32 17.82 90.46
C ASN A 314 25.81 16.94 91.60
N VAL A 315 26.70 16.13 92.19
CA VAL A 315 26.33 15.16 93.23
C VAL A 315 26.91 15.59 94.57
N ASN A 316 26.03 15.83 95.54
CA ASN A 316 26.41 15.95 96.94
C ASN A 316 26.10 14.64 97.65
N LEU A 317 27.13 13.86 97.97
CA LEU A 317 26.99 12.64 98.74
C LEU A 317 26.82 12.97 100.23
N PRO A 318 26.03 12.17 100.98
CA PRO A 318 25.86 12.37 102.41
C PRO A 318 27.20 12.26 103.16
N ASP A 319 27.29 12.97 104.28
CA ASP A 319 28.47 12.97 105.15
C ASP A 319 28.89 11.54 105.51
N ALA A 320 30.17 11.20 105.33
CA ALA A 320 30.71 9.88 105.64
C ALA A 320 31.59 9.93 106.90
N SER A 321 31.47 8.93 107.78
CA SER A 321 32.26 8.84 109.01
C SER A 321 33.58 8.10 108.77
N GLY A 322 34.71 8.67 109.22
CA GLY A 322 36.06 8.08 109.05
C GLY A 322 36.99 8.89 108.12
N PRO A 323 38.27 8.50 107.98
CA PRO A 323 39.22 9.16 107.07
C PRO A 323 38.80 8.99 105.61
N VAL A 324 39.26 9.90 104.72
CA VAL A 324 39.00 9.82 103.27
C VAL A 324 39.49 8.46 102.76
N PRO A 325 38.62 7.62 102.16
CA PRO A 325 39.01 6.31 101.65
C PRO A 325 40.05 6.42 100.53
N SER A 326 40.99 5.48 100.45
CA SER A 326 42.01 5.44 99.38
C SER A 326 41.40 5.27 97.98
N HIS A 327 40.19 4.70 97.87
CA HIS A 327 39.42 4.54 96.64
C HIS A 327 38.31 5.60 96.46
N VAL A 328 38.43 6.79 97.07
CA VAL A 328 37.41 7.86 96.98
C VAL A 328 37.05 8.25 95.55
N GLU A 329 38.02 8.22 94.63
CA GLU A 329 37.80 8.49 93.20
C GLU A 329 36.84 7.47 92.56
N GLN A 330 36.88 6.20 92.96
CA GLN A 330 35.97 5.17 92.44
C GLN A 330 34.53 5.37 92.95
N ILE A 331 34.40 5.79 94.22
CA ILE A 331 33.10 6.13 94.83
C ILE A 331 32.50 7.35 94.12
N PHE A 332 33.30 8.39 93.88
CA PHE A 332 32.85 9.60 93.21
C PHE A 332 32.54 9.34 91.73
N GLN A 333 33.31 8.49 91.06
CA GLN A 333 33.04 8.08 89.68
C GLN A 333 31.70 7.35 89.58
N SER A 334 31.43 6.40 90.48
CA SER A 334 30.15 5.68 90.52
C SER A 334 28.96 6.63 90.81
N ALA A 335 29.15 7.60 91.71
CA ALA A 335 28.15 8.62 92.01
C ALA A 335 27.86 9.53 90.79
N ALA A 336 28.89 10.00 90.09
CA ALA A 336 28.76 10.78 88.86
C ALA A 336 28.07 9.98 87.74
N GLU A 337 28.41 8.70 87.59
CA GLU A 337 27.78 7.82 86.59
C GLU A 337 26.29 7.59 86.85
N SER A 338 25.86 7.56 88.12
CA SER A 338 24.47 7.33 88.50
C SER A 338 23.52 8.49 88.18
N VAL A 339 24.04 9.71 87.97
CA VAL A 339 23.24 10.93 87.74
C VAL A 339 23.25 11.43 86.30
N VAL A 340 24.09 10.84 85.43
CA VAL A 340 24.13 11.14 84.00
C VAL A 340 23.31 10.09 83.25
N GLY A 341 22.18 10.53 82.71
CA GLY A 341 21.30 9.69 81.89
C GLY A 341 21.90 9.26 80.55
N THR A 342 21.07 8.63 79.72
CA THR A 342 21.47 8.19 78.38
C THR A 342 21.19 9.30 77.36
N ASN A 343 22.13 9.54 76.44
CA ASN A 343 21.93 10.48 75.33
C ASN A 343 20.78 10.04 74.44
N LEU A 344 20.06 11.01 73.88
CA LEU A 344 19.12 10.75 72.80
C LEU A 344 19.80 10.98 71.46
N VAL A 345 19.65 10.02 70.55
CA VAL A 345 20.17 10.07 69.19
C VAL A 345 19.05 9.86 68.18
N ASN A 346 19.15 10.54 67.04
CA ASN A 346 18.19 10.45 65.94
C ASN A 346 18.96 10.18 64.65
N ASN A 347 18.49 9.25 63.81
CA ASN A 347 18.99 9.17 62.43
C ASN A 347 18.46 10.34 61.60
N ASP A 348 18.96 10.45 60.37
CA ASP A 348 18.21 11.10 59.29
C ASP A 348 16.88 10.35 59.00
N LEU A 349 16.03 10.96 58.17
CA LEU A 349 14.78 10.35 57.72
C LEU A 349 14.89 9.89 56.27
N VAL A 350 14.47 8.65 55.99
CA VAL A 350 14.19 8.19 54.63
C VAL A 350 12.90 7.37 54.66
N ILE A 351 11.89 7.83 53.93
CA ILE A 351 10.65 7.11 53.68
C ILE A 351 10.55 6.89 52.17
N PHE A 352 10.53 5.63 51.76
CA PHE A 352 10.40 5.23 50.36
C PHE A 352 9.15 4.37 50.18
N ASN A 353 8.26 4.75 49.26
CA ASN A 353 6.98 4.05 49.03
C ASN A 353 6.23 3.72 50.33
N LYS A 354 6.10 4.72 51.22
CA LYS A 354 5.47 4.62 52.55
C LYS A 354 6.18 3.69 53.55
N THR A 355 7.32 3.10 53.19
CA THR A 355 8.15 2.30 54.09
C THR A 355 9.25 3.17 54.69
N THR A 356 9.35 3.21 56.01
CA THR A 356 10.45 3.90 56.69
C THR A 356 11.73 3.08 56.56
N ILE A 357 12.65 3.57 55.72
CA ILE A 357 13.97 2.98 55.48
C ILE A 357 14.95 3.40 56.59
N MET A 358 14.83 4.65 57.03
CA MET A 358 15.60 5.23 58.12
C MET A 358 14.66 6.10 58.97
N ASP A 359 14.51 5.78 60.26
CA ASP A 359 13.60 6.47 61.19
C ASP A 359 14.38 7.50 62.03
N ASN A 360 13.92 8.75 62.04
CA ASN A 360 14.52 9.85 62.79
C ASN A 360 13.96 10.01 64.22
N LYS A 361 13.14 9.07 64.70
CA LYS A 361 12.65 9.08 66.10
C LYS A 361 13.80 8.97 67.10
N PRO A 362 13.74 9.71 68.22
CA PRO A 362 14.75 9.63 69.26
C PRO A 362 14.91 8.25 69.89
N GLN A 363 16.16 7.84 70.04
CA GLN A 363 16.56 6.56 70.64
C GLN A 363 17.65 6.78 71.70
N ASN A 364 17.73 5.85 72.64
CA ASN A 364 18.74 5.90 73.70
C ASN A 364 20.08 5.37 73.19
N ALA A 365 21.12 6.20 73.24
CA ALA A 365 22.52 5.93 72.88
C ALA A 365 22.80 5.53 71.42
N ALA A 366 22.05 4.61 70.84
CA ALA A 366 22.24 4.14 69.47
C ALA A 366 20.90 4.09 68.73
N ALA A 367 20.84 4.74 67.57
CA ALA A 367 19.69 4.66 66.69
C ALA A 367 19.76 3.40 65.81
N PRO A 368 18.62 2.84 65.38
CA PRO A 368 18.57 1.59 64.61
C PRO A 368 19.28 1.74 63.26
N ALA A 369 19.86 0.65 62.78
CA ALA A 369 20.42 0.60 61.44
C ALA A 369 19.32 0.77 60.36
N PRO A 370 19.58 1.52 59.29
CA PRO A 370 18.67 1.61 58.16
C PRO A 370 18.48 0.24 57.53
N ILE A 371 17.25 -0.05 57.10
CA ILE A 371 16.99 -1.22 56.26
C ILE A 371 17.33 -0.90 54.80
N SER A 372 17.42 -1.93 53.96
CA SER A 372 17.64 -1.71 52.53
C SER A 372 16.39 -1.13 51.87
N ILE A 373 16.59 -0.22 50.92
CA ILE A 373 15.54 0.14 49.97
C ILE A 373 15.16 -1.14 49.22
N PRO A 374 13.86 -1.48 49.09
CA PRO A 374 13.42 -2.65 48.34
C PRO A 374 14.00 -2.64 46.91
N ASN A 375 14.23 -3.82 46.34
CA ASN A 375 14.63 -3.90 44.94
C ASN A 375 13.42 -3.53 44.04
N PRO A 376 13.66 -2.88 42.89
CA PRO A 376 12.61 -2.59 41.93
C PRO A 376 12.10 -3.87 41.27
N ASN A 377 10.80 -3.88 40.96
CA ASN A 377 10.20 -4.91 40.11
C ASN A 377 10.24 -4.45 38.65
N PRO A 378 10.22 -5.37 37.68
CA PRO A 378 9.96 -5.00 36.29
C PRO A 378 8.65 -4.24 36.15
N ILE A 379 8.61 -3.27 35.24
CA ILE A 379 7.37 -2.59 34.88
C ILE A 379 6.35 -3.56 34.27
N SER A 380 5.07 -3.22 34.36
CA SER A 380 4.02 -3.92 33.63
C SER A 380 4.37 -3.97 32.12
N PRO A 381 4.09 -5.08 31.41
CA PRO A 381 4.24 -5.18 29.95
C PRO A 381 3.46 -4.13 29.15
N ASP A 382 2.52 -3.43 29.78
CA ASP A 382 1.72 -2.36 29.16
C ASP A 382 2.22 -0.95 29.52
N ALA A 383 3.21 -0.85 30.41
CA ALA A 383 3.70 0.44 30.89
C ALA A 383 4.32 1.26 29.75
N LEU A 384 5.19 0.66 28.94
CA LEU A 384 5.78 1.30 27.78
C LEU A 384 5.40 0.54 26.51
N TYR A 385 4.11 0.53 26.22
CA TYR A 385 3.54 -0.13 25.04
C TYR A 385 2.83 0.89 24.14
N GLY A 386 3.03 0.76 22.83
CA GLY A 386 2.30 1.52 21.81
C GLY A 386 2.05 0.66 20.58
N SER A 387 0.93 0.87 19.91
CA SER A 387 0.54 0.12 18.71
C SER A 387 -0.11 1.02 17.65
N GLY A 388 -0.31 0.46 16.45
CA GLY A 388 -0.91 1.20 15.33
C GLY A 388 0.08 2.11 14.59
N TYR A 389 1.38 1.86 14.73
CA TYR A 389 2.40 2.60 14.00
C TYR A 389 2.47 2.13 12.55
N ILE A 390 1.74 2.78 11.65
CA ILE A 390 1.64 2.37 10.24
C ILE A 390 2.96 2.60 9.50
N VAL A 391 3.45 1.57 8.81
CA VAL A 391 4.60 1.68 7.92
C VAL A 391 4.19 2.51 6.70
N ASN A 392 4.79 3.69 6.53
CA ASN A 392 4.34 4.66 5.53
C ASN A 392 4.57 4.13 4.09
N LYS A 393 3.57 4.28 3.22
CA LYS A 393 3.63 3.90 1.79
C LYS A 393 4.71 4.60 0.97
N SER A 394 5.33 5.67 1.45
CA SER A 394 6.48 6.29 0.79
C SER A 394 7.81 5.56 1.04
N LEU A 395 7.84 4.62 1.98
CA LEU A 395 9.05 3.88 2.33
C LEU A 395 9.28 2.75 1.33
N MET A 396 10.37 2.86 0.58
CA MET A 396 10.83 1.81 -0.31
C MET A 396 11.16 0.53 0.46
N ASN A 397 11.07 -0.60 -0.24
CA ASN A 397 11.59 -1.86 0.26
C ASN A 397 13.06 -1.72 0.74
N GLN A 398 13.31 -2.09 1.99
CA GLN A 398 14.61 -2.02 2.63
C GLN A 398 14.77 -3.17 3.63
N ALA A 399 15.84 -3.95 3.47
CA ALA A 399 16.11 -5.10 4.32
C ALA A 399 16.79 -4.69 5.64
N ASN A 400 16.49 -5.43 6.71
CA ASN A 400 17.25 -5.46 7.96
C ASN A 400 17.55 -4.07 8.56
N GLN A 401 16.59 -3.15 8.49
CA GLN A 401 16.77 -1.81 9.03
C GLN A 401 16.88 -1.88 10.55
N PRO A 402 17.99 -1.36 11.14
CA PRO A 402 18.26 -1.52 12.56
C PRO A 402 17.26 -0.76 13.42
N THR A 403 16.90 -1.35 14.55
CA THR A 403 16.12 -0.67 15.58
C THR A 403 17.03 -0.31 16.74
N THR A 404 17.00 0.95 17.15
CA THR A 404 17.73 1.44 18.33
C THR A 404 16.74 1.99 19.34
N GLY A 405 17.03 1.86 20.63
CA GLY A 405 16.15 2.34 21.68
C GLY A 405 16.89 3.01 22.83
N GLN A 406 16.14 3.78 23.60
CA GLN A 406 16.61 4.52 24.77
C GLN A 406 15.50 4.52 25.82
N ILE A 407 15.85 4.31 27.09
CA ILE A 407 14.94 4.44 28.24
C ILE A 407 15.49 5.50 29.21
N ASN A 408 14.60 6.37 29.67
CA ASN A 408 14.95 7.53 30.50
C ASN A 408 14.28 7.43 31.86
N TYR A 409 15.04 7.80 32.90
CA TYR A 409 14.57 7.88 34.26
C TYR A 409 14.89 9.26 34.85
N ASN A 410 13.90 9.93 35.46
CA ASN A 410 14.14 11.19 36.13
C ASN A 410 14.44 10.99 37.62
N LEU A 411 15.34 11.80 38.15
CA LEU A 411 15.63 11.84 39.59
C LEU A 411 14.41 12.35 40.36
N LEU A 412 14.02 11.63 41.41
CA LEU A 412 12.92 12.05 42.28
C LEU A 412 13.34 13.24 43.17
N PRO A 413 12.40 14.17 43.46
CA PRO A 413 12.55 15.10 44.57
C PRO A 413 12.78 14.35 45.90
N GLY A 414 13.59 14.91 46.79
CA GLY A 414 14.03 14.23 48.02
C GLY A 414 15.30 13.39 47.87
N ASN A 415 16.06 13.59 46.79
CA ASN A 415 17.42 13.08 46.70
C ASN A 415 18.35 13.92 47.60
N ILE A 416 19.40 13.31 48.13
CA ILE A 416 20.37 13.95 49.01
C ILE A 416 21.77 13.72 48.44
N LYS A 417 22.52 14.81 48.28
CA LYS A 417 23.96 14.81 47.94
C LYS A 417 24.30 13.97 46.70
N GLY A 418 23.60 14.20 45.59
CA GLY A 418 23.96 13.62 44.29
C GLY A 418 22.81 13.48 43.30
N GLY A 419 23.14 12.94 42.13
CA GLY A 419 22.18 12.56 41.10
C GLY A 419 21.95 13.57 39.99
N ALA A 420 21.59 13.04 38.82
CA ALA A 420 21.02 13.73 37.68
C ALA A 420 20.25 12.69 36.86
N ASP A 421 19.25 13.11 36.10
CA ASP A 421 18.45 12.22 35.23
C ASP A 421 19.32 11.23 34.45
N LYS A 422 18.83 10.01 34.31
CA LYS A 422 19.57 8.90 33.72
C LYS A 422 18.96 8.48 32.40
N GLU A 423 19.86 8.21 31.46
CA GLU A 423 19.56 7.74 30.12
C GLU A 423 20.32 6.44 29.89
N PHE A 424 19.62 5.43 29.39
CA PHE A 424 20.20 4.12 29.09
C PHE A 424 19.81 3.70 27.68
N GLY A 425 20.81 3.24 26.91
CA GLY A 425 20.57 2.63 25.61
C GLY A 425 19.96 1.24 25.75
N ILE A 426 19.08 0.88 24.82
CA ILE A 426 18.48 -0.46 24.73
C ILE A 426 19.15 -1.21 23.58
N SER A 427 19.90 -2.26 23.91
CA SER A 427 20.60 -3.10 22.93
C SER A 427 19.77 -4.31 22.50
N GLY A 428 20.09 -4.89 21.33
CA GLY A 428 19.54 -6.19 20.91
C GLY A 428 18.11 -6.17 20.38
N ILE A 429 17.57 -4.99 20.04
CA ILE A 429 16.22 -4.87 19.47
C ILE A 429 16.21 -5.45 18.05
N ASN A 430 15.12 -6.14 17.69
CA ASN A 430 15.00 -6.75 16.37
C ASN A 430 15.04 -5.70 15.24
N PRO A 431 15.69 -6.00 14.10
CA PRO A 431 15.56 -5.16 12.91
C PRO A 431 14.18 -5.34 12.26
N VAL A 432 13.85 -4.42 11.36
CA VAL A 432 12.63 -4.46 10.55
C VAL A 432 13.01 -4.42 9.07
N THR A 433 12.45 -5.34 8.30
CA THR A 433 12.56 -5.43 6.85
C THR A 433 11.26 -4.92 6.25
N VAL A 434 11.30 -3.80 5.51
CA VAL A 434 10.13 -3.31 4.76
C VAL A 434 10.12 -3.99 3.41
N HIS A 435 9.03 -4.68 3.07
CA HIS A 435 8.84 -5.33 1.78
C HIS A 435 7.36 -5.35 1.41
N THR A 436 6.98 -4.53 0.43
CA THR A 436 5.61 -4.44 -0.05
C THR A 436 5.40 -5.41 -1.21
N PRO A 437 4.58 -6.46 -1.04
CA PRO A 437 4.44 -7.53 -2.03
C PRO A 437 3.46 -7.17 -3.15
N VAL A 438 3.80 -7.58 -4.36
CA VAL A 438 2.91 -7.58 -5.52
C VAL A 438 3.09 -8.85 -6.34
N VAL A 439 2.04 -9.24 -7.05
CA VAL A 439 1.99 -10.42 -7.92
C VAL A 439 1.40 -10.07 -9.28
N MET A 440 1.74 -10.81 -10.32
CA MET A 440 1.18 -10.71 -11.65
C MET A 440 1.11 -12.10 -12.30
N TYR A 441 -0.09 -12.65 -12.38
CA TYR A 441 -0.40 -13.92 -13.02
C TYR A 441 -1.49 -13.69 -14.07
N ALA A 442 -1.12 -13.05 -15.17
CA ALA A 442 -2.07 -12.53 -16.13
C ALA A 442 -2.64 -13.63 -17.04
N SER A 443 -3.72 -13.31 -17.75
CA SER A 443 -4.17 -14.13 -18.87
C SER A 443 -4.84 -13.29 -19.94
N VAL A 444 -4.89 -13.83 -21.16
CA VAL A 444 -5.58 -13.25 -22.31
C VAL A 444 -6.60 -14.26 -22.80
N SER A 445 -7.84 -13.83 -23.04
CA SER A 445 -8.91 -14.68 -23.58
C SER A 445 -8.49 -15.29 -24.90
N ASP A 446 -8.89 -16.54 -25.13
CA ASP A 446 -8.55 -17.30 -26.33
C ASP A 446 -9.79 -17.50 -27.22
N ASP A 447 -9.85 -16.80 -28.35
CA ASP A 447 -10.97 -16.87 -29.30
C ASP A 447 -10.79 -17.97 -30.35
N ARG A 448 -10.50 -19.18 -29.86
CA ARG A 448 -10.23 -20.37 -30.67
C ARG A 448 -11.36 -20.75 -31.62
N GLU A 449 -12.61 -20.50 -31.24
CA GLU A 449 -13.79 -20.86 -32.04
C GLU A 449 -13.83 -20.09 -33.37
N HIS A 450 -13.11 -18.97 -33.44
CA HIS A 450 -13.00 -18.12 -34.60
C HIS A 450 -11.65 -18.26 -35.34
N ASN A 451 -10.80 -19.20 -34.92
CA ASN A 451 -9.51 -19.46 -35.55
C ASN A 451 -9.65 -20.34 -36.79
N GLN A 452 -9.44 -19.76 -37.97
CA GLN A 452 -9.55 -20.44 -39.26
C GLN A 452 -8.22 -20.98 -39.81
N LYS A 453 -7.11 -20.89 -39.06
CA LYS A 453 -5.79 -21.31 -39.56
C LYS A 453 -5.76 -22.80 -39.87
N THR A 454 -5.11 -23.16 -40.97
CA THR A 454 -4.82 -24.57 -41.31
C THR A 454 -4.03 -25.28 -40.20
N THR A 455 -3.12 -24.54 -39.55
CA THR A 455 -2.31 -25.04 -38.43
C THR A 455 -2.34 -24.01 -37.28
N PRO A 456 -3.25 -24.16 -36.32
CA PRO A 456 -3.33 -23.29 -35.14
C PRO A 456 -2.14 -23.44 -34.20
N ALA A 457 -1.78 -22.35 -33.52
CA ALA A 457 -0.84 -22.37 -32.40
C ALA A 457 -1.61 -22.61 -31.08
N TYR A 458 -1.66 -23.86 -30.61
CA TYR A 458 -2.43 -24.25 -29.42
C TYR A 458 -1.83 -23.76 -28.08
N ASP A 459 -0.58 -23.33 -28.09
CA ASP A 459 0.15 -22.78 -26.95
C ASP A 459 -0.04 -21.27 -26.78
N ARG A 460 -0.87 -20.63 -27.62
CA ARG A 460 -1.11 -19.18 -27.64
C ARG A 460 -2.60 -18.88 -27.64
N SER A 461 -2.99 -17.77 -27.01
CA SER A 461 -4.36 -17.27 -27.12
C SER A 461 -4.60 -16.70 -28.52
N ALA A 462 -5.64 -17.15 -29.21
CA ALA A 462 -6.06 -16.61 -30.49
C ALA A 462 -6.77 -15.26 -30.30
N LEU A 463 -6.25 -14.21 -30.94
CA LEU A 463 -6.86 -12.90 -31.03
C LEU A 463 -7.29 -12.64 -32.48
N ILE A 464 -8.58 -12.47 -32.72
CA ILE A 464 -9.12 -12.32 -34.07
C ILE A 464 -9.28 -10.85 -34.43
N LEU A 465 -8.85 -10.47 -35.63
CA LEU A 465 -9.05 -9.11 -36.14
C LEU A 465 -10.54 -8.74 -36.16
N ASP A 466 -10.85 -7.48 -35.81
CA ASP A 466 -12.22 -6.94 -35.74
C ASP A 466 -13.10 -7.56 -34.63
N ARG A 467 -12.48 -8.10 -33.59
CA ARG A 467 -13.18 -8.74 -32.48
C ARG A 467 -12.66 -8.29 -31.12
N PRO A 468 -13.52 -8.32 -30.08
CA PRO A 468 -13.10 -8.02 -28.72
C PRO A 468 -12.28 -9.17 -28.14
N PHE A 469 -11.37 -8.85 -27.23
CA PHE A 469 -10.69 -9.80 -26.37
C PHE A 469 -10.56 -9.23 -24.95
N THR A 470 -10.44 -10.10 -23.97
CA THR A 470 -10.37 -9.73 -22.55
C THR A 470 -9.03 -10.14 -21.98
N VAL A 471 -8.41 -9.24 -21.23
CA VAL A 471 -7.24 -9.53 -20.41
C VAL A 471 -7.64 -9.62 -18.95
N THR A 472 -7.01 -10.52 -18.20
CA THR A 472 -7.20 -10.69 -16.75
C THR A 472 -5.90 -10.36 -16.04
N LEU A 473 -5.95 -9.45 -15.08
CA LEU A 473 -4.82 -9.01 -14.26
C LEU A 473 -5.20 -9.23 -12.79
N PRO A 474 -5.11 -10.45 -12.24
CA PRO A 474 -5.52 -10.72 -10.88
C PRO A 474 -4.59 -10.03 -9.88
N THR A 475 -5.13 -9.77 -8.69
CA THR A 475 -4.35 -9.32 -7.53
C THR A 475 -4.01 -10.46 -6.58
N THR A 476 -4.55 -11.65 -6.86
CA THR A 476 -4.31 -12.89 -6.11
C THR A 476 -3.24 -13.72 -6.79
N GLY A 477 -2.39 -14.37 -5.99
CA GLY A 477 -1.41 -15.31 -6.49
C GLY A 477 -0.41 -15.73 -5.43
N GLN A 478 0.51 -16.62 -5.79
CA GLN A 478 1.58 -17.08 -4.90
C GLN A 478 2.68 -16.02 -4.79
N HIS A 479 3.12 -15.73 -3.56
CA HIS A 479 4.37 -15.01 -3.25
C HIS A 479 5.30 -15.94 -2.44
N ARG A 480 6.26 -15.42 -1.68
CA ARG A 480 7.10 -16.22 -0.78
C ARG A 480 6.24 -16.85 0.33
N ASP A 481 6.55 -18.08 0.73
CA ASP A 481 5.89 -18.76 1.85
C ASP A 481 6.41 -18.25 3.21
N LEU A 482 6.05 -17.01 3.53
CA LEU A 482 6.38 -16.32 4.78
C LEU A 482 5.08 -15.92 5.52
N PRO A 483 5.10 -15.76 6.85
CA PRO A 483 3.95 -15.23 7.59
C PRO A 483 3.47 -13.90 7.00
N GLY A 484 2.19 -13.84 6.63
CA GLY A 484 1.58 -12.68 5.97
C GLY A 484 1.85 -12.57 4.47
N TYR A 485 2.55 -13.53 3.87
CA TYR A 485 2.71 -13.68 2.41
C TYR A 485 2.05 -15.01 1.97
N GLY A 486 2.56 -15.67 0.93
CA GLY A 486 2.01 -16.92 0.38
C GLY A 486 0.98 -16.69 -0.73
N ASN A 487 0.08 -17.66 -0.93
CA ASN A 487 -1.01 -17.55 -1.90
C ASN A 487 -2.20 -16.78 -1.34
N ARG A 488 -2.37 -15.51 -1.72
CA ARG A 488 -3.47 -14.65 -1.25
C ARG A 488 -3.70 -13.45 -2.16
N ASP A 489 -4.69 -12.63 -1.80
CA ASP A 489 -4.94 -11.35 -2.46
C ASP A 489 -3.98 -10.24 -1.95
N TYR A 490 -3.32 -9.57 -2.89
CA TYR A 490 -2.37 -8.48 -2.67
C TYR A 490 -2.91 -7.12 -3.13
N ALA A 491 -4.21 -7.01 -3.44
CA ALA A 491 -4.83 -5.76 -3.91
C ALA A 491 -4.49 -4.54 -3.04
N LYS A 492 -4.44 -4.72 -1.72
CA LYS A 492 -4.09 -3.69 -0.73
C LYS A 492 -2.76 -2.98 -1.04
N TYR A 493 -1.79 -3.67 -1.64
CA TYR A 493 -0.42 -3.19 -1.81
C TYR A 493 -0.10 -2.74 -3.24
N ILE A 494 -1.07 -2.81 -4.15
CA ILE A 494 -0.88 -2.48 -5.57
C ILE A 494 -1.31 -1.02 -5.81
N ARG A 495 -0.40 -0.22 -6.37
CA ARG A 495 -0.70 1.15 -6.81
C ARG A 495 -1.60 1.16 -8.03
N PHE A 496 -1.15 0.44 -9.06
CA PHE A 496 -1.85 0.23 -10.33
C PHE A 496 -1.27 -1.00 -11.02
N LYS A 497 -2.07 -1.55 -11.94
CA LYS A 497 -1.68 -2.63 -12.85
C LYS A 497 -1.60 -2.04 -14.24
N GLN A 498 -0.79 -2.62 -15.11
CA GLN A 498 -0.68 -2.16 -16.48
C GLN A 498 -0.58 -3.33 -17.45
N VAL A 499 -1.10 -3.10 -18.65
CA VAL A 499 -0.94 -3.97 -19.81
C VAL A 499 -0.27 -3.18 -20.93
N TRP A 500 0.59 -3.83 -21.69
CA TRP A 500 1.29 -3.27 -22.84
C TRP A 500 1.13 -4.20 -24.03
N PHE A 501 0.66 -3.62 -25.14
CA PHE A 501 0.44 -4.35 -26.38
C PHE A 501 1.52 -3.97 -27.40
N PRO A 502 2.16 -4.96 -28.06
CA PRO A 502 3.06 -4.70 -29.19
C PRO A 502 2.32 -4.33 -30.48
N PHE A 503 1.00 -4.19 -30.43
CA PHE A 503 0.11 -3.84 -31.54
C PHE A 503 -0.95 -2.83 -31.06
N ASP A 504 -1.60 -2.17 -32.01
CA ASP A 504 -2.66 -1.21 -31.76
C ASP A 504 -3.91 -1.90 -31.18
N VAL A 505 -4.60 -1.23 -30.26
CA VAL A 505 -5.88 -1.70 -29.72
C VAL A 505 -6.86 -0.54 -29.54
N TYR A 506 -8.14 -0.87 -29.37
CA TYR A 506 -9.11 0.03 -28.77
C TYR A 506 -9.47 -0.44 -27.38
N ASP A 507 -9.77 0.48 -26.46
CA ASP A 507 -10.41 0.12 -25.19
C ASP A 507 -11.91 -0.16 -25.36
N ALA A 508 -12.58 -0.54 -24.26
CA ALA A 508 -14.02 -0.80 -24.24
C ALA A 508 -14.89 0.41 -24.62
N ALA A 509 -14.36 1.64 -24.56
CA ALA A 509 -15.04 2.87 -24.98
C ALA A 509 -14.73 3.24 -26.45
N MET A 510 -14.11 2.32 -27.20
CA MET A 510 -13.64 2.53 -28.58
C MET A 510 -12.63 3.68 -28.71
N LYS A 511 -11.87 3.98 -27.65
CA LYS A 511 -10.76 4.92 -27.71
C LYS A 511 -9.51 4.20 -28.23
N PHE A 512 -8.88 4.77 -29.24
CA PHE A 512 -7.66 4.24 -29.83
C PHE A 512 -6.47 4.33 -28.86
N ILE A 513 -5.74 3.23 -28.75
CA ILE A 513 -4.50 3.11 -27.99
C ILE A 513 -3.42 2.60 -28.96
N PRO A 514 -2.41 3.42 -29.29
CA PRO A 514 -1.36 3.01 -30.19
C PRO A 514 -0.51 1.91 -29.55
N GLN A 515 0.04 1.04 -30.39
CA GLN A 515 1.02 0.03 -29.99
C GLN A 515 2.14 0.62 -29.14
N GLN A 516 2.75 -0.25 -28.35
CA GLN A 516 3.87 0.09 -27.47
C GLN A 516 3.53 1.09 -26.34
N THR A 517 2.26 1.17 -25.94
CA THR A 517 1.77 2.05 -24.87
C THR A 517 1.35 1.23 -23.65
N TRP A 518 1.81 1.64 -22.45
CA TRP A 518 1.30 1.08 -21.19
C TRP A 518 -0.09 1.65 -20.89
N VAL A 519 -1.04 0.77 -20.61
CA VAL A 519 -2.42 1.12 -20.25
C VAL A 519 -2.63 0.84 -18.77
N ASP A 520 -3.01 1.88 -18.01
CA ASP A 520 -3.32 1.75 -16.59
C ASP A 520 -4.66 1.05 -16.36
N ILE A 521 -4.63 -0.01 -15.55
CA ILE A 521 -5.79 -0.74 -15.05
C ILE A 521 -5.85 -0.53 -13.53
N PRO A 522 -6.96 -0.01 -12.98
CA PRO A 522 -7.13 0.16 -11.55
C PRO A 522 -6.91 -1.16 -10.78
N ALA A 523 -6.32 -1.09 -9.58
CA ALA A 523 -5.98 -2.29 -8.81
C ALA A 523 -7.18 -3.23 -8.59
N GLY A 524 -8.34 -2.69 -8.25
CA GLY A 524 -9.58 -3.44 -8.05
C GLY A 524 -10.25 -3.97 -9.33
N GLN A 525 -9.86 -3.50 -10.52
CA GLN A 525 -10.40 -3.99 -11.79
C GLN A 525 -9.61 -5.20 -12.25
N LEU A 526 -10.16 -6.41 -12.09
CA LEU A 526 -9.45 -7.66 -12.40
C LEU A 526 -9.44 -8.03 -13.88
N THR A 527 -10.37 -7.50 -14.67
CA THR A 527 -10.46 -7.75 -16.12
C THR A 527 -10.63 -6.45 -16.91
N ALA A 528 -10.15 -6.45 -18.14
CA ALA A 528 -10.34 -5.35 -19.08
C ALA A 528 -10.56 -5.89 -20.49
N THR A 529 -11.53 -5.31 -21.20
CA THR A 529 -11.85 -5.69 -22.59
C THR A 529 -11.25 -4.66 -23.54
N PHE A 530 -10.62 -5.18 -24.59
CA PHE A 530 -10.05 -4.42 -25.69
C PHE A 530 -10.64 -4.93 -27.01
N PHE A 531 -10.51 -4.13 -28.07
CA PHE A 531 -10.97 -4.50 -29.40
C PHE A 531 -9.83 -4.44 -30.41
N MET A 532 -9.70 -5.48 -31.23
CA MET A 532 -8.61 -5.65 -32.18
C MET A 532 -8.88 -4.88 -33.49
N PRO A 533 -8.08 -3.86 -33.85
CA PRO A 533 -8.21 -3.17 -35.13
C PRO A 533 -7.86 -4.07 -36.31
N VAL A 534 -8.57 -3.95 -37.43
CA VAL A 534 -8.36 -4.76 -38.65
C VAL A 534 -7.01 -4.55 -39.34
N TRP A 535 -6.29 -3.46 -39.05
CA TRP A 535 -5.00 -3.14 -39.66
C TRP A 535 -3.78 -3.64 -38.90
N VAL A 536 -3.98 -4.27 -37.74
CA VAL A 536 -2.91 -4.99 -37.07
C VAL A 536 -2.46 -6.13 -37.97
N ASP A 537 -1.15 -6.30 -38.09
CA ASP A 537 -0.59 -7.40 -38.86
C ASP A 537 -0.83 -8.73 -38.16
N GLU A 538 -1.16 -9.77 -38.93
CA GLU A 538 -1.28 -11.12 -38.41
C GLU A 538 0.09 -11.66 -37.98
N GLY A 539 0.15 -12.35 -36.85
CA GLY A 539 1.41 -12.92 -36.35
C GLY A 539 1.40 -13.24 -34.87
N PHE A 540 2.56 -13.72 -34.41
CA PHE A 540 2.79 -14.02 -33.00
C PHE A 540 3.30 -12.80 -32.26
N TYR A 541 2.70 -12.54 -31.11
CA TYR A 541 3.03 -11.40 -30.26
C TYR A 541 3.11 -11.81 -28.80
N ASP A 542 3.81 -11.00 -28.01
CA ASP A 542 3.93 -11.17 -26.56
C ASP A 542 3.33 -9.93 -25.88
N VAL A 543 2.22 -10.13 -25.15
CA VAL A 543 1.56 -9.07 -24.39
C VAL A 543 2.17 -9.02 -23.00
N MET A 544 2.61 -7.85 -22.58
CA MET A 544 3.30 -7.67 -21.30
C MET A 544 2.36 -7.11 -20.25
N PHE A 545 2.48 -7.62 -19.03
CA PHE A 545 1.69 -7.20 -17.88
C PHE A 545 2.60 -6.82 -16.74
N ARG A 546 2.18 -5.88 -15.90
CA ARG A 546 2.84 -5.62 -14.62
C ARG A 546 1.91 -5.11 -13.54
N SER A 547 2.15 -5.51 -12.30
CA SER A 547 1.61 -4.86 -11.10
C SER A 547 2.73 -4.10 -10.42
N ILE A 548 2.43 -2.90 -9.93
CA ILE A 548 3.41 -2.02 -9.32
C ILE A 548 3.00 -1.76 -7.87
N ALA A 549 3.91 -1.97 -6.93
CA ALA A 549 3.69 -1.77 -5.51
C ALA A 549 3.37 -0.31 -5.18
N GLU A 550 2.55 -0.08 -4.16
CA GLU A 550 2.18 1.27 -3.69
C GLU A 550 3.38 2.11 -3.25
N ASN A 551 4.45 1.45 -2.80
CA ASN A 551 5.70 2.07 -2.38
C ASN A 551 6.79 2.08 -3.46
N ALA A 552 6.43 1.76 -4.70
CA ALA A 552 7.39 1.80 -5.80
C ALA A 552 7.90 3.24 -6.04
N PRO A 553 9.23 3.45 -6.07
CA PRO A 553 9.81 4.74 -6.46
C PRO A 553 9.49 5.10 -7.92
N GLY A 554 9.93 6.29 -8.37
CA GLY A 554 9.76 6.72 -9.77
C GLY A 554 10.50 5.83 -10.78
N SER A 555 11.67 5.28 -10.40
CA SER A 555 12.41 4.26 -11.16
C SER A 555 12.55 3.00 -10.31
N PHE A 556 12.07 1.87 -10.82
CA PHE A 556 12.00 0.61 -10.10
C PHE A 556 12.40 -0.56 -10.99
N THR A 557 12.78 -1.67 -10.38
CA THR A 557 13.04 -2.94 -11.06
C THR A 557 11.85 -3.88 -10.93
N THR A 558 11.80 -4.86 -11.84
CA THR A 558 10.69 -5.80 -12.01
C THR A 558 11.16 -7.24 -11.85
N GLU A 559 10.23 -8.13 -11.55
CA GLU A 559 10.47 -9.58 -11.51
C GLU A 559 9.27 -10.35 -12.02
N ARG A 560 9.49 -11.53 -12.60
CA ARG A 560 8.41 -12.36 -13.10
C ARG A 560 7.55 -12.91 -11.95
N ASP A 561 6.23 -12.96 -12.16
CA ASP A 561 5.19 -13.57 -11.31
C ASP A 561 4.95 -12.85 -9.97
N ALA A 562 6.00 -12.53 -9.23
CA ALA A 562 5.94 -11.76 -8.00
C ALA A 562 7.25 -11.00 -7.79
N ASN A 563 7.23 -9.91 -7.02
CA ASN A 563 8.48 -9.25 -6.59
C ASN A 563 9.16 -10.06 -5.47
N PHE A 564 9.59 -11.29 -5.76
CA PHE A 564 10.24 -12.14 -4.78
C PHE A 564 11.48 -11.45 -4.25
N ASN A 565 12.40 -10.95 -5.06
CA ASN A 565 13.53 -10.18 -4.57
C ASN A 565 13.07 -8.83 -4.01
N LEU A 566 13.51 -8.54 -2.78
CA LEU A 566 13.13 -7.34 -2.03
C LEU A 566 13.44 -6.04 -2.77
N LEU A 567 14.48 -6.02 -3.62
CA LEU A 567 14.85 -4.84 -4.42
C LEU A 567 13.83 -4.48 -5.50
N ASN A 568 12.97 -5.42 -5.90
CA ASN A 568 11.96 -5.22 -6.93
C ASN A 568 10.66 -4.63 -6.35
N HIS A 569 10.02 -3.73 -7.08
CA HIS A 569 8.74 -3.09 -6.69
C HIS A 569 7.62 -3.38 -7.68
N ALA A 570 7.86 -4.27 -8.64
CA ALA A 570 6.87 -4.66 -9.62
C ALA A 570 6.98 -6.14 -9.96
N ALA A 571 5.84 -6.78 -10.14
CA ALA A 571 5.74 -8.12 -10.70
C ALA A 571 5.30 -8.02 -12.16
N THR A 572 5.85 -8.87 -13.03
CA THR A 572 5.59 -8.87 -14.47
C THR A 572 5.15 -10.24 -14.96
N ASP A 573 4.38 -10.26 -16.03
CA ASP A 573 4.06 -11.48 -16.76
C ASP A 573 4.02 -11.21 -18.26
N ILE A 574 4.21 -12.25 -19.07
CA ILE A 574 4.23 -12.18 -20.53
C ILE A 574 3.34 -13.29 -21.07
N ILE A 575 2.29 -12.90 -21.78
CA ILE A 575 1.33 -13.84 -22.36
C ILE A 575 1.50 -13.87 -23.88
N PRO A 576 1.86 -15.03 -24.47
CA PRO A 576 1.98 -15.17 -25.91
C PRO A 576 0.59 -15.26 -26.58
N VAL A 577 0.42 -14.53 -27.67
CA VAL A 577 -0.83 -14.47 -28.45
C VAL A 577 -0.55 -14.67 -29.95
N ASP A 578 -1.58 -15.09 -30.69
CA ASP A 578 -1.58 -15.22 -32.16
C ASP A 578 -2.68 -14.32 -32.71
N VAL A 579 -2.32 -13.28 -33.47
CA VAL A 579 -3.25 -12.37 -34.13
C VAL A 579 -3.59 -12.93 -35.51
N ILE A 580 -4.88 -13.13 -35.78
CA ILE A 580 -5.37 -13.94 -36.90
C ILE A 580 -6.44 -13.20 -37.70
N GLY A 581 -6.29 -13.21 -39.02
CA GLY A 581 -7.27 -12.73 -39.98
C GLY A 581 -8.41 -13.72 -40.23
N ARG A 582 -9.27 -13.41 -41.20
CA ARG A 582 -10.47 -14.23 -41.50
C ARG A 582 -10.77 -14.29 -42.99
N VAL A 583 -11.35 -15.40 -43.44
CA VAL A 583 -12.05 -15.57 -44.73
C VAL A 583 -13.53 -15.81 -44.46
N TYR A 584 -14.42 -15.09 -45.13
CA TYR A 584 -15.83 -15.03 -44.76
C TYR A 584 -16.75 -14.47 -45.86
N ASP A 585 -18.06 -14.43 -45.58
CA ASP A 585 -19.08 -13.76 -46.40
C ASP A 585 -19.18 -14.31 -47.84
N PHE A 586 -18.88 -15.60 -48.05
CA PHE A 586 -19.08 -16.25 -49.35
C PHE A 586 -20.55 -16.16 -49.76
N LYS A 587 -20.77 -15.77 -51.02
CA LYS A 587 -22.13 -15.60 -51.56
C LYS A 587 -22.16 -15.59 -53.07
N ILE A 588 -23.30 -15.98 -53.63
CA ILE A 588 -23.62 -15.77 -55.04
C ILE A 588 -24.25 -14.40 -55.22
N THR A 589 -23.76 -13.67 -56.22
CA THR A 589 -24.17 -12.30 -56.52
C THR A 589 -24.96 -12.16 -57.82
N ASP A 590 -24.85 -13.13 -58.74
CA ASP A 590 -25.61 -13.16 -60.00
C ASP A 590 -25.56 -14.58 -60.60
N ILE A 591 -26.57 -14.94 -61.41
CA ILE A 591 -26.61 -16.19 -62.18
C ILE A 591 -26.92 -15.83 -63.65
N ALA A 592 -26.14 -16.36 -64.59
CA ALA A 592 -26.26 -16.03 -66.01
C ALA A 592 -27.47 -16.67 -66.71
N ASP A 593 -28.05 -17.74 -66.12
CA ASP A 593 -29.26 -18.40 -66.61
C ASP A 593 -30.42 -17.40 -66.69
N TYR A 594 -31.06 -17.31 -67.85
CA TYR A 594 -32.13 -16.35 -68.11
C TYR A 594 -33.32 -16.46 -67.16
N ASN A 595 -33.52 -17.64 -66.57
CA ASN A 595 -34.60 -17.82 -65.60
C ASN A 595 -34.34 -17.07 -64.29
N TRP A 596 -33.09 -16.68 -64.00
CA TRP A 596 -32.71 -16.05 -62.74
C TRP A 596 -32.49 -14.53 -62.85
N GLU A 597 -32.61 -13.94 -64.04
CA GLU A 597 -32.26 -12.53 -64.25
C GLU A 597 -33.02 -11.59 -63.31
N THR A 598 -34.34 -11.76 -63.17
CA THR A 598 -35.18 -10.85 -62.38
C THR A 598 -35.00 -11.01 -60.87
N VAL A 599 -34.31 -12.07 -60.42
CA VAL A 599 -33.91 -12.22 -59.01
C VAL A 599 -32.76 -11.27 -58.68
N PHE A 600 -31.76 -11.21 -59.55
CA PHE A 600 -30.51 -10.46 -59.33
C PHE A 600 -30.50 -9.08 -60.00
N ARG A 601 -31.35 -8.85 -60.99
CA ARG A 601 -31.34 -7.67 -61.86
C ARG A 601 -32.72 -7.04 -61.93
N THR A 602 -32.78 -5.72 -62.08
CA THR A 602 -34.05 -4.95 -62.07
C THR A 602 -35.01 -5.28 -63.22
N GLY A 603 -34.54 -6.00 -64.24
CA GLY A 603 -35.33 -6.47 -65.37
C GLY A 603 -34.51 -7.41 -66.27
N LYS A 604 -35.19 -8.13 -67.16
CA LYS A 604 -34.54 -9.02 -68.13
C LYS A 604 -33.55 -8.24 -69.01
N GLY A 605 -32.35 -8.78 -69.21
CA GLY A 605 -31.26 -8.11 -69.93
C GLY A 605 -30.63 -6.90 -69.23
N SER A 606 -31.19 -6.41 -68.11
CA SER A 606 -30.61 -5.31 -67.32
C SER A 606 -29.23 -5.69 -66.79
N SER A 607 -28.39 -4.69 -66.53
CA SER A 607 -27.14 -4.86 -65.74
C SER A 607 -27.27 -4.34 -64.32
N VAL A 608 -28.34 -3.57 -64.06
CA VAL A 608 -28.56 -2.91 -62.76
C VAL A 608 -28.99 -3.97 -61.76
N PRO A 609 -28.24 -4.18 -60.66
CA PRO A 609 -28.56 -5.21 -59.69
C PRO A 609 -29.76 -4.82 -58.83
N THR A 610 -30.55 -5.80 -58.40
CA THR A 610 -31.58 -5.63 -57.35
C THR A 610 -30.99 -5.48 -55.95
N GLY A 611 -29.74 -5.91 -55.77
CA GLY A 611 -29.07 -6.03 -54.47
C GLY A 611 -29.23 -7.41 -53.83
N THR A 612 -30.04 -8.31 -54.41
CA THR A 612 -30.23 -9.69 -53.96
C THR A 612 -28.93 -10.48 -54.01
N LYS A 613 -28.67 -11.25 -52.95
CA LYS A 613 -27.48 -12.11 -52.80
C LYS A 613 -27.91 -13.40 -52.11
N TYR A 614 -27.33 -14.53 -52.51
CA TYR A 614 -27.52 -15.80 -51.80
C TYR A 614 -26.30 -16.07 -50.93
N TRP A 615 -26.48 -15.97 -49.62
CA TRP A 615 -25.42 -16.07 -48.62
C TRP A 615 -25.18 -17.52 -48.21
N THR A 616 -23.99 -17.85 -47.72
CA THR A 616 -23.68 -19.12 -47.05
C THR A 616 -24.82 -19.60 -46.15
N GLY A 617 -25.35 -18.72 -45.29
CA GLY A 617 -26.51 -19.01 -44.46
C GLY A 617 -27.17 -17.75 -43.92
N ASN A 618 -27.97 -17.93 -42.87
CA ASN A 618 -28.75 -16.85 -42.25
C ASN A 618 -28.01 -16.12 -41.12
N GLN A 619 -26.70 -16.32 -40.96
CA GLN A 619 -25.87 -15.64 -39.97
C GLN A 619 -24.75 -14.82 -40.64
N GLY A 620 -24.14 -13.94 -39.85
CA GLY A 620 -22.95 -13.18 -40.20
C GLY A 620 -21.67 -13.97 -39.92
N ILE A 621 -20.53 -13.32 -40.12
CA ILE A 621 -19.20 -13.90 -39.94
C ILE A 621 -19.00 -14.56 -38.56
N ASP A 622 -19.64 -14.03 -37.51
CA ASP A 622 -19.47 -14.44 -36.11
C ASP A 622 -20.76 -15.09 -35.55
N GLY A 623 -21.65 -15.60 -36.40
CA GLY A 623 -22.87 -16.29 -35.98
C GLY A 623 -24.04 -15.38 -35.59
N GLN A 624 -23.88 -14.06 -35.62
CA GLN A 624 -24.97 -13.12 -35.39
C GLN A 624 -26.04 -13.23 -36.50
N PRO A 625 -27.35 -13.14 -36.20
CA PRO A 625 -28.39 -13.27 -37.22
C PRO A 625 -28.26 -12.23 -38.33
N ARG A 626 -28.41 -12.68 -39.58
CA ARG A 626 -28.54 -11.83 -40.77
C ARG A 626 -30.01 -11.57 -41.03
N SER A 627 -30.34 -10.37 -41.50
CA SER A 627 -31.71 -10.00 -41.88
C SER A 627 -32.24 -10.75 -43.11
N THR A 628 -31.36 -11.38 -43.88
CA THR A 628 -31.72 -12.23 -45.03
C THR A 628 -31.85 -13.68 -44.61
N GLY A 629 -33.02 -14.26 -44.86
CA GLY A 629 -33.30 -15.69 -44.67
C GLY A 629 -33.71 -16.37 -45.97
N TYR A 630 -34.30 -17.56 -45.86
CA TYR A 630 -34.87 -18.28 -47.00
C TYR A 630 -35.80 -17.38 -47.83
N PRO A 631 -35.71 -17.37 -49.17
CA PRO A 631 -34.92 -18.29 -50.00
C PRO A 631 -33.48 -17.86 -50.30
N PHE A 632 -32.98 -16.75 -49.74
CA PHE A 632 -31.70 -16.13 -50.12
C PHE A 632 -30.47 -16.72 -49.42
N THR A 633 -30.45 -18.04 -49.24
CA THR A 633 -29.33 -18.80 -48.65
C THR A 633 -28.85 -19.87 -49.61
N LEU A 634 -27.60 -20.28 -49.48
CA LEU A 634 -27.02 -21.37 -50.25
C LEU A 634 -27.46 -22.74 -49.71
N PRO A 635 -27.48 -23.77 -50.57
CA PRO A 635 -27.21 -23.73 -52.01
C PRO A 635 -28.35 -23.10 -52.82
N ILE A 636 -28.09 -22.72 -54.07
CA ILE A 636 -29.17 -22.48 -55.04
C ILE A 636 -29.79 -23.82 -55.41
N HIS A 637 -31.09 -23.99 -55.17
CA HIS A 637 -31.81 -25.23 -55.38
C HIS A 637 -33.25 -24.97 -55.90
N PRO A 638 -33.99 -26.01 -56.34
CA PRO A 638 -35.43 -25.91 -56.60
C PRO A 638 -36.17 -25.35 -55.37
N GLY A 639 -36.73 -24.15 -55.49
CA GLY A 639 -37.39 -23.43 -54.38
C GLY A 639 -36.69 -22.13 -53.98
N SER A 640 -35.41 -21.98 -54.35
CA SER A 640 -34.63 -20.76 -54.12
C SER A 640 -35.11 -19.56 -54.96
N HIS A 641 -35.86 -19.77 -56.04
CA HIS A 641 -36.38 -18.69 -56.88
C HIS A 641 -37.57 -17.97 -56.23
N THR A 642 -37.57 -16.64 -56.22
CA THR A 642 -38.60 -15.83 -55.54
C THR A 642 -39.90 -15.72 -56.33
N GLU A 643 -39.84 -15.67 -57.66
CA GLU A 643 -41.05 -15.52 -58.49
C GLU A 643 -41.95 -16.76 -58.51
N LYS A 644 -43.26 -16.52 -58.60
CA LYS A 644 -44.28 -17.57 -58.80
C LYS A 644 -44.12 -18.18 -60.20
N GLY A 645 -44.19 -19.51 -60.29
CA GLY A 645 -44.01 -20.28 -61.54
C GLY A 645 -42.62 -20.89 -61.70
N TYR A 646 -41.64 -20.43 -60.92
CA TYR A 646 -40.24 -20.88 -60.96
C TYR A 646 -39.86 -21.73 -59.74
N GLN A 647 -40.85 -22.33 -59.07
CA GLN A 647 -40.62 -23.03 -57.81
C GLN A 647 -39.75 -24.29 -57.93
N ASN A 648 -39.67 -24.89 -59.13
CA ASN A 648 -39.01 -26.18 -59.36
C ASN A 648 -37.80 -26.06 -60.28
N ILE A 649 -37.32 -24.84 -60.52
CA ILE A 649 -36.16 -24.61 -61.39
C ILE A 649 -34.87 -24.66 -60.59
N ALA A 650 -33.88 -25.31 -61.17
CA ALA A 650 -32.48 -25.24 -60.80
C ALA A 650 -31.71 -24.51 -61.91
N VAL A 651 -30.41 -24.32 -61.76
CA VAL A 651 -29.59 -23.69 -62.81
C VAL A 651 -29.37 -24.68 -63.96
N LYS A 652 -29.45 -24.28 -65.22
CA LYS A 652 -29.09 -25.18 -66.34
C LYS A 652 -27.57 -25.26 -66.51
N THR A 653 -27.06 -26.43 -66.93
CA THR A 653 -25.62 -26.59 -67.20
C THR A 653 -25.17 -25.67 -68.33
N GLY A 654 -23.92 -25.19 -68.29
CA GLY A 654 -23.41 -24.18 -69.23
C GLY A 654 -23.56 -22.73 -68.76
N TYR A 655 -24.53 -22.42 -67.90
CA TYR A 655 -24.60 -21.09 -67.29
C TYR A 655 -23.68 -20.98 -66.08
N HIS A 656 -22.98 -19.86 -66.00
CA HIS A 656 -22.13 -19.52 -64.86
C HIS A 656 -22.92 -18.79 -63.77
N PHE A 657 -22.49 -18.97 -62.53
CA PHE A 657 -22.84 -18.08 -61.44
C PHE A 657 -21.63 -17.25 -61.04
N LYS A 658 -21.89 -16.01 -60.60
CA LYS A 658 -20.87 -15.09 -60.10
C LYS A 658 -20.96 -15.07 -58.58
N PHE A 659 -19.80 -15.06 -57.93
CA PHE A 659 -19.72 -15.03 -56.49
C PHE A 659 -18.63 -14.06 -56.02
N ASP A 660 -18.75 -13.66 -54.76
CA ASP A 660 -17.69 -12.96 -54.05
C ASP A 660 -17.57 -13.45 -52.61
N LEU A 661 -16.38 -13.28 -52.05
CA LEU A 661 -16.08 -13.50 -50.64
C LEU A 661 -15.11 -12.45 -50.15
N LYS A 662 -14.93 -12.37 -48.83
CA LYS A 662 -14.02 -11.40 -48.22
C LYS A 662 -12.93 -12.09 -47.44
N THR A 663 -11.80 -11.39 -47.34
CA THR A 663 -10.76 -11.66 -46.35
C THR A 663 -10.48 -10.40 -45.55
N LYS A 664 -10.00 -10.58 -44.32
CA LYS A 664 -9.39 -9.51 -43.53
C LYS A 664 -8.05 -9.98 -42.95
N GLY A 665 -7.09 -9.08 -42.85
CA GLY A 665 -5.71 -9.37 -42.44
C GLY A 665 -4.72 -9.27 -43.61
N ASN A 666 -3.66 -10.06 -43.55
CA ASN A 666 -2.49 -10.01 -44.44
C ASN A 666 -2.71 -10.84 -45.72
N MET A 667 -3.76 -10.50 -46.47
CA MET A 667 -4.15 -11.12 -47.76
C MET A 667 -4.11 -10.10 -48.92
N PHE A 668 -3.21 -9.11 -48.81
CA PHE A 668 -3.10 -7.97 -49.73
C PHE A 668 -1.82 -7.98 -50.60
N ASP A 669 -0.95 -9.00 -50.52
CA ASP A 669 0.21 -9.14 -51.39
C ASP A 669 -0.21 -9.57 -52.82
N LEU A 670 0.64 -9.37 -53.82
CA LEU A 670 0.39 -9.78 -55.21
C LEU A 670 0.45 -11.30 -55.39
N ARG A 671 1.15 -12.02 -54.51
CA ARG A 671 1.23 -13.49 -54.54
C ARG A 671 0.17 -14.18 -53.68
N ASP A 672 -0.70 -13.42 -53.05
CA ASP A 672 -1.82 -13.96 -52.30
C ASP A 672 -2.96 -14.36 -53.25
N GLY A 673 -3.74 -15.35 -52.85
CA GLY A 673 -4.86 -15.85 -53.64
C GLY A 673 -5.88 -16.61 -52.82
N VAL A 674 -7.02 -16.90 -53.46
CA VAL A 674 -8.06 -17.77 -52.87
C VAL A 674 -8.28 -18.99 -53.76
N ARG A 675 -8.06 -20.14 -53.16
CA ARG A 675 -8.13 -21.46 -53.75
C ARG A 675 -9.51 -22.04 -53.56
N ILE A 676 -10.08 -22.52 -54.66
CA ILE A 676 -11.38 -23.17 -54.66
C ILE A 676 -11.22 -24.51 -55.35
N THR A 677 -11.57 -25.58 -54.63
CA THR A 677 -11.55 -26.95 -55.15
C THR A 677 -12.99 -27.46 -55.22
N PRO A 678 -13.60 -27.50 -56.42
CA PRO A 678 -14.95 -28.02 -56.59
C PRO A 678 -14.98 -29.54 -56.44
N THR A 679 -16.04 -30.05 -55.79
CA THR A 679 -16.43 -31.46 -55.85
C THR A 679 -17.87 -31.56 -56.37
N ILE A 680 -18.20 -32.69 -56.97
CA ILE A 680 -19.45 -32.84 -57.72
C ILE A 680 -20.16 -34.11 -57.29
N THR A 681 -21.45 -33.95 -56.96
CA THR A 681 -22.34 -35.06 -56.60
C THR A 681 -23.61 -34.99 -57.43
N PHE A 682 -24.30 -36.11 -57.57
CA PHE A 682 -25.64 -36.18 -58.15
C PHE A 682 -26.64 -36.51 -57.05
N VAL A 683 -27.81 -35.87 -57.11
CA VAL A 683 -28.95 -36.20 -56.26
C VAL A 683 -30.18 -36.50 -57.12
N SER A 684 -30.93 -37.54 -56.78
CA SER A 684 -32.20 -37.83 -57.44
C SER A 684 -33.21 -36.69 -57.25
N LYS A 685 -34.20 -36.61 -58.14
CA LYS A 685 -35.17 -35.50 -58.18
C LYS A 685 -36.01 -35.35 -56.90
N ASP A 686 -36.23 -36.46 -56.19
CA ASP A 686 -36.95 -36.55 -54.91
C ASP A 686 -36.02 -36.37 -53.68
N GLY A 687 -34.70 -36.22 -53.89
CA GLY A 687 -33.71 -36.08 -52.84
C GLY A 687 -33.25 -37.38 -52.18
N SER A 688 -33.80 -38.54 -52.57
CA SER A 688 -33.59 -39.82 -51.87
C SER A 688 -32.20 -40.44 -52.05
N LEU A 689 -31.54 -40.22 -53.19
CA LEU A 689 -30.23 -40.80 -53.52
C LEU A 689 -29.23 -39.71 -53.88
N ARG A 690 -28.29 -39.42 -52.97
CA ARG A 690 -27.11 -38.58 -53.24
C ARG A 690 -25.86 -39.45 -53.39
N GLN A 691 -25.10 -39.26 -54.46
CA GLN A 691 -23.87 -40.01 -54.73
C GLN A 691 -22.80 -39.16 -55.44
N PRO A 692 -21.49 -39.41 -55.20
CA PRO A 692 -20.43 -38.81 -55.98
C PRO A 692 -20.47 -39.30 -57.43
N ILE A 693 -20.12 -38.42 -58.37
CA ILE A 693 -20.16 -38.72 -59.81
C ILE A 693 -18.89 -38.28 -60.53
N ASP A 694 -18.60 -38.94 -61.64
CA ASP A 694 -17.71 -38.44 -62.67
C ASP A 694 -18.53 -37.71 -63.73
N LEU A 695 -18.13 -36.48 -64.08
CA LEU A 695 -18.72 -35.72 -65.17
C LEU A 695 -17.84 -35.78 -66.41
N TYR A 696 -18.47 -36.06 -67.54
CA TYR A 696 -17.83 -36.05 -68.85
C TYR A 696 -18.43 -34.93 -69.72
N TYR A 697 -17.64 -34.37 -70.63
CA TYR A 697 -18.10 -33.40 -71.62
C TYR A 697 -17.43 -33.67 -72.98
N HIS A 698 -17.97 -33.09 -74.04
CA HIS A 698 -17.37 -33.17 -75.37
C HIS A 698 -16.54 -31.92 -75.65
N ALA A 699 -15.35 -32.09 -76.21
CA ALA A 699 -14.57 -31.02 -76.84
C ALA A 699 -14.42 -31.30 -78.34
N GLN A 700 -14.00 -30.31 -79.13
CA GLN A 700 -13.87 -30.45 -80.59
C GLN A 700 -13.10 -31.73 -80.99
N GLY A 701 -13.82 -32.68 -81.60
CA GLY A 701 -13.28 -33.97 -82.06
C GLY A 701 -12.92 -34.97 -80.94
N ARG A 702 -13.18 -34.66 -79.67
CA ARG A 702 -12.82 -35.48 -78.50
C ARG A 702 -14.05 -35.71 -77.62
N PRO A 703 -14.73 -36.86 -77.79
CA PRO A 703 -15.93 -37.15 -77.01
C PRO A 703 -15.57 -37.62 -75.59
N PHE A 704 -16.47 -37.37 -74.64
CA PHE A 704 -16.42 -37.88 -73.27
C PHE A 704 -15.06 -37.67 -72.57
N ILE A 705 -14.63 -36.42 -72.46
CA ILE A 705 -13.50 -36.02 -71.62
C ILE A 705 -14.00 -35.90 -70.17
N ARG A 706 -13.39 -36.64 -69.25
CA ARG A 706 -13.73 -36.55 -67.83
C ARG A 706 -13.18 -35.26 -67.22
N ILE A 707 -13.99 -34.51 -66.49
CA ILE A 707 -13.54 -33.34 -65.74
C ILE A 707 -12.43 -33.74 -64.75
N GLY A 708 -11.35 -32.95 -64.70
CA GLY A 708 -10.18 -33.21 -63.85
C GLY A 708 -9.30 -34.39 -64.26
N SER A 709 -9.55 -34.98 -65.42
CA SER A 709 -8.62 -35.95 -66.03
C SER A 709 -7.42 -35.25 -66.68
N ARG A 710 -6.44 -36.05 -67.13
CA ARG A 710 -5.30 -35.51 -67.89
C ARG A 710 -5.73 -34.97 -69.26
N GLU A 711 -6.84 -35.49 -69.79
CA GLU A 711 -7.44 -35.10 -71.05
C GLU A 711 -8.22 -33.78 -70.96
N ASP A 712 -8.67 -33.40 -69.76
CA ASP A 712 -9.31 -32.12 -69.48
C ASP A 712 -8.29 -30.99 -69.57
N GLN A 713 -8.36 -30.25 -70.67
CA GLN A 713 -7.48 -29.11 -70.96
C GLN A 713 -8.25 -27.79 -71.04
N GLU A 714 -9.55 -27.80 -70.72
CA GLU A 714 -10.38 -26.60 -70.81
C GLU A 714 -9.99 -25.59 -69.73
N GLN A 715 -9.74 -24.36 -70.14
CA GLN A 715 -9.30 -23.30 -69.23
C GLN A 715 -10.46 -22.41 -68.83
N ARG A 716 -10.46 -22.00 -67.56
CA ARG A 716 -11.46 -21.08 -67.00
C ARG A 716 -10.85 -19.71 -66.81
N PHE A 717 -11.65 -18.70 -67.14
CA PHE A 717 -11.28 -17.30 -67.06
C PHE A 717 -12.35 -16.53 -66.27
N VAL A 718 -11.95 -15.39 -65.70
CA VAL A 718 -12.82 -14.44 -65.01
C VAL A 718 -12.45 -13.03 -65.42
N ILE A 719 -13.44 -12.17 -65.62
CA ILE A 719 -13.25 -10.73 -65.82
C ILE A 719 -13.71 -9.99 -64.54
N LEU A 720 -12.84 -9.11 -64.01
CA LEU A 720 -13.13 -8.32 -62.81
C LEU A 720 -14.18 -7.24 -63.10
N ASN A 721 -13.91 -6.38 -64.09
CA ASN A 721 -14.82 -5.31 -64.49
C ASN A 721 -15.84 -5.80 -65.54
N GLU A 722 -16.53 -6.90 -65.20
CA GLU A 722 -17.58 -7.50 -66.04
C GLU A 722 -18.94 -6.88 -65.71
N ARG A 723 -19.79 -6.71 -66.73
CA ARG A 723 -21.06 -5.99 -66.65
C ARG A 723 -21.94 -6.38 -65.46
N LEU A 724 -22.01 -7.67 -65.14
CA LEU A 724 -22.92 -8.23 -64.12
C LEU A 724 -22.29 -8.35 -62.72
N ARG A 725 -21.00 -8.06 -62.58
CA ARG A 725 -20.31 -8.15 -61.28
C ARG A 725 -20.52 -6.89 -60.44
N ASN A 726 -20.79 -5.77 -61.10
CA ASN A 726 -21.06 -4.47 -60.46
C ASN A 726 -19.95 -4.01 -59.50
N VAL A 727 -18.68 -4.27 -59.84
CA VAL A 727 -17.52 -3.72 -59.11
C VAL A 727 -17.46 -2.23 -59.40
N THR A 728 -17.36 -1.40 -58.35
CA THR A 728 -17.33 0.06 -58.56
C THR A 728 -16.00 0.48 -59.15
N LYS A 729 -16.02 1.50 -60.02
CA LYS A 729 -14.80 2.09 -60.58
C LYS A 729 -13.85 2.57 -59.46
N GLN A 730 -14.40 3.20 -58.42
CA GLN A 730 -13.65 3.70 -57.27
C GLN A 730 -12.87 2.60 -56.55
N GLU A 731 -13.50 1.44 -56.34
CA GLU A 731 -12.86 0.28 -55.68
C GLU A 731 -11.66 -0.25 -56.48
N ILE A 732 -11.76 -0.28 -57.82
CA ILE A 732 -10.65 -0.65 -58.71
C ILE A 732 -9.54 0.40 -58.67
N GLU A 733 -9.89 1.70 -58.72
CA GLU A 733 -8.91 2.80 -58.67
C GLU A 733 -8.14 2.85 -57.35
N GLN A 734 -8.82 2.64 -56.22
CA GLN A 734 -8.20 2.60 -54.89
C GLN A 734 -7.22 1.43 -54.78
N THR A 735 -7.62 0.26 -55.28
CA THR A 735 -6.75 -0.94 -55.32
C THR A 735 -5.52 -0.70 -56.18
N ALA A 736 -5.69 -0.16 -57.39
CA ALA A 736 -4.60 0.16 -58.29
C ALA A 736 -3.64 1.20 -57.69
N GLY A 737 -4.18 2.22 -57.02
CA GLY A 737 -3.40 3.22 -56.31
C GLY A 737 -2.54 2.60 -55.21
N TYR A 738 -3.12 1.72 -54.38
CA TYR A 738 -2.37 1.01 -53.35
C TYR A 738 -1.21 0.19 -53.93
N ILE A 739 -1.47 -0.59 -55.00
CA ILE A 739 -0.45 -1.42 -55.66
C ILE A 739 0.70 -0.54 -56.19
N TYR A 740 0.40 0.57 -56.86
CA TYR A 740 1.43 1.49 -57.34
C TYR A 740 2.29 2.06 -56.20
N ASP A 741 1.66 2.37 -55.08
CA ASP A 741 2.33 3.01 -53.94
C ASP A 741 3.18 2.01 -53.12
N HIS A 742 2.88 0.70 -53.17
CA HIS A 742 3.49 -0.32 -52.29
C HIS A 742 4.24 -1.44 -53.01
N ASP A 743 4.07 -1.62 -54.32
CA ASP A 743 4.86 -2.55 -55.10
C ASP A 743 5.82 -1.83 -56.06
N SER A 744 7.11 -1.98 -55.80
CA SER A 744 8.18 -1.48 -56.66
C SER A 744 8.08 -1.93 -58.12
N SER A 745 7.46 -3.08 -58.41
CA SER A 745 7.29 -3.59 -59.77
C SER A 745 6.34 -2.71 -60.60
N ALA A 746 5.32 -2.14 -59.95
CA ALA A 746 4.36 -1.24 -60.58
C ALA A 746 5.00 0.10 -61.02
N GLN A 747 6.04 0.54 -60.30
CA GLN A 747 6.74 1.80 -60.58
C GLN A 747 7.83 1.65 -61.67
N LYS A 748 8.39 0.45 -61.85
CA LYS A 748 9.44 0.17 -62.85
C LYS A 748 8.97 0.35 -64.30
N GLY A 749 7.67 0.38 -64.55
CA GLY A 749 7.09 0.60 -65.88
C GLY A 749 7.19 2.04 -66.40
N GLY A 750 7.71 3.00 -65.61
CA GLY A 750 7.87 4.40 -66.02
C GLY A 750 6.55 5.19 -66.15
N LEU A 751 5.41 4.57 -65.83
CA LEU A 751 4.11 5.23 -65.80
C LEU A 751 3.96 6.09 -64.55
N SER A 752 3.31 7.24 -64.70
CA SER A 752 2.82 8.00 -63.54
C SER A 752 1.74 7.21 -62.81
N ARG A 753 1.49 7.52 -61.54
CA ARG A 753 0.41 6.90 -60.74
C ARG A 753 -0.95 6.93 -61.46
N ALA A 754 -1.31 8.06 -62.06
CA ALA A 754 -2.54 8.20 -62.84
C ALA A 754 -2.53 7.32 -64.11
N GLY A 755 -1.39 7.24 -64.79
CA GLY A 755 -1.20 6.34 -65.95
C GLY A 755 -1.36 4.87 -65.57
N PHE A 756 -0.76 4.45 -64.46
CA PHE A 756 -0.89 3.09 -63.92
C PHE A 756 -2.34 2.76 -63.57
N ILE A 757 -3.06 3.66 -62.87
CA ILE A 757 -4.47 3.46 -62.53
C ILE A 757 -5.33 3.30 -63.80
N ALA A 758 -5.11 4.13 -64.83
CA ALA A 758 -5.83 4.03 -66.09
C ALA A 758 -5.56 2.70 -66.82
N GLU A 759 -4.30 2.22 -66.81
CA GLU A 759 -3.94 0.92 -67.38
C GLU A 759 -4.55 -0.23 -66.58
N TYR A 760 -4.53 -0.15 -65.24
CA TYR A 760 -5.12 -1.16 -64.36
C TYR A 760 -6.64 -1.28 -64.59
N LEU A 761 -7.35 -0.16 -64.72
CA LEU A 761 -8.77 -0.14 -65.07
C LEU A 761 -9.06 -0.83 -66.42
N LYS A 762 -8.20 -0.60 -67.43
CA LYS A 762 -8.31 -1.28 -68.73
C LYS A 762 -8.07 -2.78 -68.59
N LYS A 763 -7.04 -3.19 -67.83
CA LYS A 763 -6.72 -4.60 -67.55
C LYS A 763 -7.81 -5.30 -66.75
N ALA A 764 -8.50 -4.61 -65.85
CA ALA A 764 -9.62 -5.16 -65.10
C ALA A 764 -10.78 -5.62 -66.02
N GLY A 765 -10.90 -5.06 -67.22
CA GLY A 765 -11.85 -5.49 -68.25
C GLY A 765 -11.36 -6.65 -69.14
N GLN A 766 -10.22 -7.26 -68.83
CA GLN A 766 -9.65 -8.38 -69.58
C GLN A 766 -9.77 -9.71 -68.82
N SER A 767 -9.76 -10.81 -69.57
CA SER A 767 -9.85 -12.17 -69.02
C SER A 767 -8.62 -12.55 -68.19
N THR A 768 -8.85 -12.90 -66.92
CA THR A 768 -7.84 -13.50 -66.03
C THR A 768 -8.04 -15.00 -65.97
N ARG A 769 -7.00 -15.79 -66.25
CA ARG A 769 -7.05 -17.26 -66.10
C ARG A 769 -7.13 -17.64 -64.62
N VAL A 770 -8.12 -18.47 -64.26
CA VAL A 770 -8.31 -18.93 -62.88
C VAL A 770 -8.09 -20.42 -62.69
N GLY A 771 -8.06 -21.24 -63.75
CA GLY A 771 -7.81 -22.67 -63.60
C GLY A 771 -8.60 -23.52 -64.60
N LYS A 772 -9.16 -24.62 -64.11
CA LYS A 772 -9.97 -25.60 -64.84
C LYS A 772 -11.29 -25.84 -64.08
N TYR A 773 -12.06 -26.86 -64.45
CA TYR A 773 -13.32 -27.19 -63.76
C TYR A 773 -13.10 -27.85 -62.38
N ASP A 774 -12.02 -28.59 -62.20
CA ASP A 774 -11.68 -29.29 -60.95
C ASP A 774 -10.85 -28.45 -59.96
N TRP A 775 -10.43 -27.26 -60.38
CA TRP A 775 -9.52 -26.40 -59.63
C TRP A 775 -9.59 -24.94 -60.05
N MET A 776 -9.69 -24.02 -59.09
CA MET A 776 -9.58 -22.58 -59.32
C MET A 776 -8.65 -21.88 -58.32
N MET A 777 -7.92 -20.90 -58.84
CA MET A 777 -7.14 -19.92 -58.09
C MET A 777 -7.60 -18.52 -58.47
N LEU A 778 -8.12 -17.77 -57.50
CA LEU A 778 -8.41 -16.34 -57.66
C LEU A 778 -7.15 -15.55 -57.30
N PRO A 779 -6.42 -14.95 -58.27
CA PRO A 779 -5.23 -14.17 -57.99
C PRO A 779 -5.58 -12.73 -57.59
N TYR A 780 -4.57 -11.93 -57.22
CA TYR A 780 -4.73 -10.53 -56.84
C TYR A 780 -5.44 -9.66 -57.90
N THR A 781 -5.39 -10.01 -59.19
CA THR A 781 -6.10 -9.27 -60.25
C THR A 781 -7.62 -9.44 -60.20
N LEU A 782 -8.11 -10.39 -59.41
CA LEU A 782 -9.53 -10.58 -59.09
C LEU A 782 -9.86 -10.17 -57.65
N ARG A 783 -8.96 -9.40 -57.02
CA ARG A 783 -9.12 -8.86 -55.68
C ARG A 783 -9.22 -7.34 -55.73
N THR A 784 -10.02 -6.79 -54.83
CA THR A 784 -10.05 -5.36 -54.53
C THR A 784 -9.83 -5.13 -53.04
N LEU A 785 -9.34 -3.94 -52.70
CA LEU A 785 -9.16 -3.47 -51.33
C LEU A 785 -10.36 -2.61 -50.94
N ILE A 786 -11.02 -2.95 -49.84
CA ILE A 786 -12.31 -2.38 -49.44
C ILE A 786 -12.32 -1.81 -48.02
N GLY A 787 -11.16 -1.74 -47.36
CA GLY A 787 -11.06 -1.21 -46.00
C GLY A 787 -11.49 0.25 -45.91
N SER A 788 -12.28 0.57 -44.89
CA SER A 788 -12.82 1.93 -44.71
C SER A 788 -11.72 2.92 -44.33
N THR A 789 -11.51 3.94 -45.15
CA THR A 789 -10.55 5.02 -44.85
C THR A 789 -11.15 6.20 -44.09
N GLN A 790 -12.36 6.06 -43.57
CA GLN A 790 -13.07 7.09 -42.80
C GLN A 790 -12.78 6.93 -41.30
N ASN A 791 -12.74 8.05 -40.57
CA ASN A 791 -12.58 8.08 -39.10
C ASN A 791 -11.36 7.30 -38.57
N ILE A 792 -10.27 7.25 -39.35
CA ILE A 792 -9.03 6.60 -38.94
C ILE A 792 -8.35 7.44 -37.85
N PRO A 793 -7.90 6.85 -36.73
CA PRO A 793 -7.15 7.55 -35.70
C PRO A 793 -5.87 8.23 -36.23
N GLN A 794 -5.48 9.34 -35.62
CA GLN A 794 -4.25 10.04 -35.99
C GLN A 794 -3.02 9.12 -35.78
N GLY A 795 -2.13 9.08 -36.77
CA GLY A 795 -0.91 8.25 -36.74
C GLY A 795 -1.07 6.88 -37.41
N VAL A 796 -2.31 6.41 -37.64
CA VAL A 796 -2.56 5.12 -38.32
C VAL A 796 -2.39 5.27 -39.84
N ASN A 797 -1.71 4.30 -40.47
CA ASN A 797 -1.46 4.29 -41.91
C ASN A 797 -2.75 3.99 -42.70
N LYS A 798 -3.29 4.99 -43.40
CA LYS A 798 -4.51 4.86 -44.22
C LYS A 798 -4.42 3.80 -45.31
N ALA A 799 -3.25 3.63 -45.93
CA ALA A 799 -3.06 2.61 -46.96
C ALA A 799 -3.11 1.20 -46.37
N ARG A 800 -2.56 1.00 -45.17
CA ARG A 800 -2.66 -0.27 -44.46
C ARG A 800 -4.10 -0.59 -44.07
N VAL A 801 -4.87 0.40 -43.60
CA VAL A 801 -6.31 0.24 -43.28
C VAL A 801 -7.11 -0.13 -44.53
N LEU A 802 -6.92 0.58 -45.64
CA LEU A 802 -7.56 0.25 -46.92
C LEU A 802 -7.26 -1.20 -47.32
N ALA A 803 -6.00 -1.62 -47.17
CA ALA A 803 -5.55 -2.94 -47.51
C ALA A 803 -5.97 -4.02 -46.52
N SER A 804 -6.50 -3.70 -45.34
CA SER A 804 -6.86 -4.68 -44.31
C SER A 804 -8.01 -5.59 -44.67
N ASP A 805 -8.98 -5.08 -45.42
CA ASP A 805 -10.15 -5.82 -45.88
C ASP A 805 -10.08 -5.96 -47.39
N GLN A 806 -10.20 -7.19 -47.87
CA GLN A 806 -10.15 -7.49 -49.29
C GLN A 806 -11.39 -8.23 -49.74
N LYS A 807 -11.75 -8.04 -50.99
CA LYS A 807 -12.87 -8.73 -51.62
C LYS A 807 -12.39 -9.46 -52.86
N TRP A 808 -12.77 -10.72 -52.97
CA TRP A 808 -12.34 -11.65 -54.02
C TRP A 808 -13.51 -12.01 -54.89
N TYR A 809 -13.28 -12.00 -56.20
CA TYR A 809 -14.33 -12.19 -57.20
C TYR A 809 -14.08 -13.43 -58.04
N GLY A 810 -15.10 -14.28 -58.16
CA GLY A 810 -15.01 -15.48 -58.99
C GLY A 810 -16.24 -15.71 -59.83
N GLU A 811 -16.14 -16.71 -60.72
CA GLU A 811 -17.28 -17.28 -61.42
C GLU A 811 -17.03 -18.75 -61.73
N TYR A 812 -18.09 -19.55 -61.73
CA TYR A 812 -17.98 -20.98 -62.01
C TYR A 812 -19.19 -21.45 -62.82
N SER A 813 -18.96 -22.46 -63.66
CA SER A 813 -20.01 -23.16 -64.38
C SER A 813 -19.61 -24.60 -64.62
N LEU A 814 -20.59 -25.45 -64.91
CA LEU A 814 -20.34 -26.72 -65.59
C LEU A 814 -20.30 -26.48 -67.12
N PRO A 815 -19.72 -27.39 -67.92
CA PRO A 815 -19.89 -27.40 -69.37
C PRO A 815 -21.37 -27.39 -69.78
N SER A 816 -21.69 -26.89 -71.00
CA SER A 816 -23.08 -26.82 -71.47
C SER A 816 -23.74 -28.19 -71.56
N ALA A 817 -23.07 -29.17 -72.15
CA ALA A 817 -23.51 -30.56 -72.18
C ALA A 817 -22.59 -31.41 -71.30
N VAL A 818 -23.15 -32.08 -70.31
CA VAL A 818 -22.44 -32.97 -69.40
C VAL A 818 -23.10 -34.34 -69.35
N TYR A 819 -22.30 -35.34 -69.09
CA TYR A 819 -22.70 -36.73 -69.00
C TYR A 819 -22.23 -37.29 -67.65
N ALA A 820 -23.16 -37.44 -66.71
CA ALA A 820 -22.88 -37.87 -65.35
C ALA A 820 -22.97 -39.39 -65.21
N VAL A 821 -21.99 -40.01 -64.57
CA VAL A 821 -22.01 -41.43 -64.20
C VAL A 821 -21.56 -41.58 -62.74
N PRO A 822 -21.93 -42.67 -62.03
CA PRO A 822 -21.39 -42.92 -60.69
C PRO A 822 -19.86 -42.85 -60.69
N ALA A 823 -19.27 -42.23 -59.66
CA ALA A 823 -17.82 -42.04 -59.59
C ALA A 823 -17.06 -43.37 -59.72
N GLY A 824 -15.96 -43.37 -60.48
CA GLY A 824 -15.16 -44.56 -60.75
C GLY A 824 -15.69 -45.44 -61.88
N THR A 825 -16.80 -45.09 -62.52
CA THR A 825 -17.31 -45.81 -63.69
C THR A 825 -16.31 -45.74 -64.84
N ASN A 826 -15.85 -46.91 -65.31
CA ASN A 826 -15.01 -47.01 -66.49
C ASN A 826 -15.85 -46.87 -67.77
N LEU A 827 -16.06 -45.63 -68.21
CA LEU A 827 -16.91 -45.33 -69.37
C LEU A 827 -16.36 -45.94 -70.67
N ALA A 828 -15.02 -46.02 -70.80
CA ALA A 828 -14.38 -46.65 -71.95
C ALA A 828 -14.66 -48.15 -72.02
N GLU A 829 -14.63 -48.86 -70.89
CA GLU A 829 -15.02 -50.28 -70.84
C GLU A 829 -16.50 -50.48 -71.13
N TYR A 830 -17.36 -49.61 -70.60
CA TYR A 830 -18.79 -49.65 -70.88
C TYR A 830 -19.07 -49.52 -72.39
N GLY A 831 -18.40 -48.55 -73.06
CA GLY A 831 -18.52 -48.34 -74.50
C GLY A 831 -17.94 -49.46 -75.38
N ARG A 832 -17.13 -50.37 -74.83
CA ARG A 832 -16.72 -51.61 -75.53
C ARG A 832 -17.79 -52.71 -75.46
N LYS A 833 -18.63 -52.69 -74.41
CA LYS A 833 -19.67 -53.70 -74.16
C LYS A 833 -21.06 -53.27 -74.64
N HIS A 834 -21.28 -51.96 -74.79
CA HIS A 834 -22.55 -51.37 -75.19
C HIS A 834 -22.29 -50.21 -76.18
N THR A 835 -23.27 -49.89 -77.03
CA THR A 835 -23.22 -48.66 -77.82
C THR A 835 -23.22 -47.45 -76.89
N LEU A 836 -22.13 -46.69 -76.88
CA LEU A 836 -22.00 -45.45 -76.10
C LEU A 836 -22.27 -44.24 -77.00
N ASP A 837 -23.37 -43.57 -76.72
CA ASP A 837 -23.82 -42.35 -77.38
C ASP A 837 -24.39 -41.37 -76.35
N ASP A 838 -24.77 -40.17 -76.78
CA ASP A 838 -25.34 -39.14 -75.91
C ASP A 838 -26.64 -39.56 -75.21
N ARG A 839 -27.31 -40.63 -75.63
CA ARG A 839 -28.59 -41.10 -75.08
C ARG A 839 -28.46 -42.34 -74.22
N SER A 840 -27.23 -42.79 -73.99
CA SER A 840 -26.95 -44.01 -73.24
C SER A 840 -27.52 -43.96 -71.82
N SER A 841 -28.17 -45.06 -71.41
CA SER A 841 -28.89 -45.18 -70.13
C SER A 841 -27.99 -45.14 -68.89
N ILE A 842 -26.68 -45.31 -69.07
CA ILE A 842 -25.70 -45.17 -67.99
C ILE A 842 -25.63 -43.75 -67.43
N PHE A 843 -26.06 -42.74 -68.21
CA PHE A 843 -26.00 -41.36 -67.78
C PHE A 843 -27.13 -40.98 -66.83
N LEU A 844 -26.75 -40.44 -65.68
CA LEU A 844 -27.66 -39.93 -64.66
C LEU A 844 -28.26 -38.61 -65.13
N ARG A 845 -29.57 -38.60 -65.41
CA ARG A 845 -30.31 -37.44 -65.94
C ARG A 845 -31.45 -36.98 -65.04
N ASN A 846 -32.14 -37.92 -64.37
CA ASN A 846 -33.32 -37.63 -63.55
C ASN A 846 -32.94 -37.15 -62.14
N GLY A 847 -32.52 -35.89 -62.03
CA GLY A 847 -32.08 -35.32 -60.77
C GLY A 847 -31.28 -34.03 -60.97
N TYR A 848 -30.42 -33.73 -60.00
CA TYR A 848 -29.61 -32.53 -59.97
C TYR A 848 -28.14 -32.86 -59.75
N ILE A 849 -27.26 -32.09 -60.38
CA ILE A 849 -25.81 -32.11 -60.16
C ILE A 849 -25.50 -31.00 -59.15
N ILE A 850 -25.00 -31.35 -57.97
CA ILE A 850 -24.62 -30.41 -56.93
C ILE A 850 -23.14 -30.11 -57.04
N VAL A 851 -22.80 -28.82 -57.12
CA VAL A 851 -21.43 -28.32 -57.03
C VAL A 851 -21.14 -27.89 -55.60
N ASN A 852 -20.10 -28.45 -55.01
CA ASN A 852 -19.63 -28.16 -53.66
C ASN A 852 -18.23 -27.53 -53.71
N PHE A 853 -17.97 -26.49 -52.90
CA PHE A 853 -16.68 -25.77 -52.87
C PHE A 853 -15.95 -25.96 -51.55
N ASN A 854 -14.70 -26.43 -51.62
CA ASN A 854 -13.71 -26.18 -50.58
C ASN A 854 -12.97 -24.86 -50.86
N ILE A 855 -12.90 -23.96 -49.88
CA ILE A 855 -12.31 -22.62 -50.01
C ILE A 855 -11.15 -22.48 -49.03
N GLU A 856 -10.00 -22.07 -49.53
CA GLU A 856 -8.75 -21.90 -48.78
C GLU A 856 -8.03 -20.62 -49.21
N THR A 857 -7.42 -19.90 -48.26
CA THR A 857 -6.57 -18.75 -48.60
C THR A 857 -5.13 -19.19 -48.76
N ILE A 858 -4.43 -18.60 -49.74
CA ILE A 858 -3.04 -18.87 -50.07
C ILE A 858 -2.26 -17.58 -49.87
N ARG A 859 -1.17 -17.64 -49.11
CA ARG A 859 -0.23 -16.53 -48.96
C ARG A 859 1.09 -16.84 -49.67
N ASN A 860 1.72 -15.82 -50.24
CA ASN A 860 3.04 -15.93 -50.88
C ASN A 860 3.13 -17.04 -51.96
N ALA A 861 2.01 -17.38 -52.61
CA ALA A 861 1.87 -18.50 -53.54
C ALA A 861 2.21 -19.90 -52.97
N ASP A 862 2.23 -20.09 -51.64
CA ASP A 862 2.44 -21.41 -51.03
C ASP A 862 1.12 -22.21 -51.01
N VAL A 863 0.88 -22.96 -52.09
CA VAL A 863 -0.29 -23.83 -52.23
C VAL A 863 -0.22 -25.09 -51.37
N ASN A 864 0.95 -25.44 -50.82
CA ASN A 864 1.09 -26.65 -50.00
C ASN A 864 0.74 -26.37 -48.53
N GLN A 865 0.81 -25.12 -48.10
CA GLN A 865 0.45 -24.67 -46.76
C GLN A 865 -0.59 -23.53 -46.82
N PRO A 866 -1.86 -23.86 -47.07
CA PRO A 866 -2.93 -22.87 -47.04
C PRO A 866 -2.95 -22.11 -45.71
N HIS A 867 -3.24 -20.82 -45.74
CA HIS A 867 -3.24 -19.97 -44.55
C HIS A 867 -4.51 -20.18 -43.71
N LEU A 868 -5.69 -19.91 -44.27
CA LEU A 868 -7.00 -20.07 -43.63
C LEU A 868 -7.88 -21.05 -44.42
N GLN A 869 -8.76 -21.75 -43.71
CA GLN A 869 -9.73 -22.68 -44.29
C GLN A 869 -11.16 -22.29 -43.94
N TYR A 870 -12.06 -22.40 -44.92
CA TYR A 870 -13.48 -22.09 -44.73
C TYR A 870 -14.29 -23.29 -44.20
N ILE A 871 -13.89 -24.53 -44.52
CA ILE A 871 -14.59 -25.77 -44.12
C ILE A 871 -13.73 -26.63 -43.20
N ASN A 872 -12.52 -26.99 -43.66
CA ASN A 872 -11.71 -28.04 -43.03
C ASN A 872 -10.66 -27.48 -42.04
N GLY A 873 -10.92 -26.29 -41.48
CA GLY A 873 -10.12 -25.76 -40.38
C GLY A 873 -10.30 -26.62 -39.12
N PRO A 874 -9.23 -26.92 -38.36
CA PRO A 874 -9.31 -27.79 -37.18
C PRO A 874 -10.11 -27.19 -36.02
N LEU A 875 -10.25 -25.86 -35.96
CA LEU A 875 -10.95 -25.14 -34.87
C LEU A 875 -12.23 -24.43 -35.32
N ASN A 876 -12.38 -24.17 -36.61
CA ASN A 876 -13.52 -23.43 -37.16
C ASN A 876 -13.98 -24.02 -38.51
N ASN A 877 -15.31 -24.13 -38.65
CA ASN A 877 -15.98 -24.35 -39.93
C ASN A 877 -16.90 -23.14 -40.17
N GLN A 878 -16.47 -22.28 -41.10
CA GLN A 878 -17.11 -21.00 -41.37
C GLN A 878 -18.47 -21.15 -42.07
N TRP A 879 -18.70 -22.25 -42.81
CA TRP A 879 -20.03 -22.53 -43.37
C TRP A 879 -21.07 -22.66 -42.25
N ARG A 880 -20.74 -23.45 -41.23
CA ARG A 880 -21.62 -23.64 -40.07
C ARG A 880 -21.77 -22.37 -39.24
N MET A 881 -20.67 -21.64 -39.03
CA MET A 881 -20.69 -20.36 -38.31
C MET A 881 -21.56 -19.30 -38.99
N GLU A 882 -21.66 -19.32 -40.32
CA GLU A 882 -22.54 -18.43 -41.09
C GLU A 882 -23.98 -18.99 -41.25
N GLY A 883 -24.30 -20.09 -40.57
CA GLY A 883 -25.65 -20.64 -40.51
C GLY A 883 -26.04 -21.50 -41.72
N PHE A 884 -25.09 -22.17 -42.36
CA PHE A 884 -25.39 -23.13 -43.43
C PHE A 884 -26.26 -24.29 -42.91
N GLN A 885 -27.25 -24.69 -43.69
CA GLN A 885 -28.22 -25.72 -43.30
C GLN A 885 -27.77 -27.10 -43.77
N SER A 886 -27.95 -28.13 -42.93
CA SER A 886 -27.66 -29.53 -43.30
C SER A 886 -28.75 -30.19 -44.14
N ARG A 887 -29.93 -29.56 -44.25
CA ARG A 887 -31.04 -30.04 -45.06
C ARG A 887 -31.91 -28.88 -45.54
N ILE A 888 -32.51 -29.05 -46.70
CA ILE A 888 -33.46 -28.11 -47.30
C ILE A 888 -34.66 -28.87 -47.85
N GLN A 889 -35.80 -28.21 -47.90
CA GLN A 889 -37.00 -28.74 -48.53
C GLN A 889 -37.37 -27.84 -49.71
N ASP A 890 -37.66 -28.43 -50.87
CA ASP A 890 -38.23 -27.66 -51.97
C ASP A 890 -39.71 -27.33 -51.74
N ARG A 891 -40.32 -26.57 -52.65
CA ARG A 891 -41.73 -26.20 -52.55
C ARG A 891 -42.71 -27.34 -52.86
N GLN A 892 -42.21 -28.50 -53.29
CA GLN A 892 -42.98 -29.72 -53.54
C GLN A 892 -42.93 -30.70 -52.36
N GLY A 893 -42.10 -30.40 -51.35
CA GLY A 893 -41.93 -31.22 -50.16
C GLY A 893 -40.76 -32.20 -50.24
N ASN A 894 -40.00 -32.24 -51.34
CA ASN A 894 -38.82 -33.10 -51.46
C ASN A 894 -37.71 -32.58 -50.55
N LEU A 895 -37.06 -33.50 -49.83
CA LEU A 895 -36.04 -33.18 -48.84
C LEU A 895 -34.66 -33.51 -49.41
N PHE A 896 -33.75 -32.53 -49.43
CA PHE A 896 -32.37 -32.73 -49.86
C PHE A 896 -31.43 -32.62 -48.66
N GLN A 897 -30.55 -33.62 -48.52
CA GLN A 897 -29.45 -33.59 -47.56
C GLN A 897 -28.28 -32.80 -48.14
N LEU A 898 -27.77 -31.84 -47.36
CA LEU A 898 -26.70 -30.92 -47.75
C LEU A 898 -25.39 -31.26 -47.05
N MET A 899 -24.30 -30.92 -47.72
CA MET A 899 -22.95 -30.97 -47.19
C MET A 899 -22.38 -29.56 -47.14
N ASP A 900 -21.61 -29.25 -46.10
CA ASP A 900 -20.91 -27.97 -46.01
C ASP A 900 -20.13 -27.73 -47.32
N GLY A 901 -20.31 -26.55 -47.91
CA GLY A 901 -19.76 -26.22 -49.22
C GLY A 901 -20.71 -26.37 -50.39
N ASP A 902 -21.91 -26.95 -50.27
CA ASP A 902 -22.84 -27.03 -51.41
C ASP A 902 -23.28 -25.63 -51.84
N VAL A 903 -23.05 -25.29 -53.11
CA VAL A 903 -23.23 -23.92 -53.63
C VAL A 903 -24.41 -23.82 -54.59
N VAL A 904 -24.50 -24.72 -55.58
CA VAL A 904 -25.53 -24.67 -56.64
C VAL A 904 -25.95 -26.08 -57.06
N PHE A 905 -27.24 -26.24 -57.30
CA PHE A 905 -27.85 -27.37 -57.98
C PHE A 905 -28.01 -27.02 -59.46
N TYR A 906 -27.45 -27.86 -60.32
CA TYR A 906 -27.67 -27.84 -61.75
C TYR A 906 -28.67 -28.91 -62.16
N HIS A 907 -29.52 -28.64 -63.15
CA HIS A 907 -30.35 -29.67 -63.76
C HIS A 907 -29.49 -30.78 -64.39
N GLY A 908 -29.81 -32.05 -64.11
CA GLY A 908 -29.17 -33.21 -64.76
C GLY A 908 -29.67 -33.47 -66.19
N ASP A 909 -30.81 -32.89 -66.56
CA ASP A 909 -31.53 -33.10 -67.81
C ASP A 909 -31.68 -31.84 -68.69
N ARG A 910 -31.21 -30.67 -68.24
CA ARG A 910 -31.36 -29.39 -68.96
C ARG A 910 -30.04 -28.66 -69.11
N SER A 911 -29.89 -27.99 -70.25
CA SER A 911 -28.68 -27.33 -70.69
C SER A 911 -28.97 -25.91 -71.20
N SER A 912 -27.96 -25.04 -71.17
CA SER A 912 -27.98 -23.75 -71.86
C SER A 912 -28.32 -23.89 -73.35
N TYR A 913 -28.01 -25.03 -73.99
CA TYR A 913 -28.39 -25.26 -75.38
C TYR A 913 -29.90 -25.29 -75.61
N ASP A 914 -30.70 -25.62 -74.60
CA ASP A 914 -32.16 -25.67 -74.73
C ASP A 914 -32.77 -24.27 -74.98
N ASP A 915 -32.06 -23.20 -74.60
CA ASP A 915 -32.51 -21.81 -74.78
C ASP A 915 -32.14 -21.22 -76.14
N PHE A 916 -31.23 -21.86 -76.89
CA PHE A 916 -30.71 -21.34 -78.17
C PHE A 916 -30.98 -22.28 -79.36
N ARG A 917 -31.69 -23.38 -79.16
CA ARG A 917 -32.17 -24.21 -80.29
C ARG A 917 -33.26 -23.45 -81.04
N SER A 918 -32.95 -23.02 -82.27
CA SER A 918 -33.96 -22.49 -83.19
C SER A 918 -34.96 -23.59 -83.51
N SER A 919 -36.25 -23.36 -83.21
CA SER A 919 -37.34 -24.13 -83.80
C SER A 919 -37.41 -23.78 -85.29
N GLY A 920 -36.60 -24.45 -86.11
CA GLY A 920 -36.83 -24.53 -87.54
C GLY A 920 -38.02 -25.44 -87.77
N THR A 921 -39.14 -24.88 -88.18
CA THR A 921 -40.20 -25.64 -88.85
C THR A 921 -39.62 -26.29 -90.09
N HIS A 922 -39.60 -27.62 -90.13
CA HIS A 922 -39.64 -28.39 -91.36
C HIS A 922 -40.98 -29.12 -91.43
#